data_AF-A0A957WQM7-F1
#
_entry.id   AF-A0A957WQM7-F1
#
_cell.length_a   1.000
_cell.length_b   1.000
_cell.length_c   1.000
_cell.angle_alpha   90.00
_cell.angle_beta   90.00
_cell.angle_gamma   90.00
#
_symmetry.space_group_name_H-M   'P 1'
#
loop_
_entity.id
_entity.type
_entity.pdbx_description
1 polymer ?
#
loop_
_entity_poly.entity_id
_entity_poly.type
_entity_poly.pdbx_seq_one_letter_code
_entity_poly.pdbx_strand_id
1 'polypeptide(L)'
;MLTYACHPDRAKAVHFGIASHNLFEIAYGLLLRSAHQIEPYITFEMLEGMANHQARTVHQVAGGLTLYAPIVKENDFHSAIAYLVRRLDENTAEENFLHDLFALEPGSDLWRKQRDFFLAAVRNKDKVSAQPQRRQDRTTEVRRFDPDAPFHNEPDTDWSLPANRVWAEGWLKKWREADPISIPLQVDGEFISDDFPGEGCDPSRPGTTPYRYALADETWVERALTVAAEASQDWAATPVEARKKLLVNVAEEFARQRGNFLGAMMLDGGKAVTEADPEISEAIDFANYYARSLDLGDAVDDCRITPLGVVVVTPPWNFPLAIPAGGVLAALMAGNAVILKPAPEATLVGWELAQAFWQAGIPKNVLQFLPCPDNEVGQKLVTDSRVGGVILTGSLATAKLFQGWQPDMRLMAETSGKNSLIITAMADHDKAIKDLVKSAFGHNGQKCSAASLAILEAEVYDSEAFRRQLRDAAASLTAGPAWNTANVVTPLTQPPNPDLQRAFTTLEEGESWLLKPKMRGGNLRLWSPGIKLGVKPNTFFHLTECFGPVLGLMRADNLDHAIELSNAPDFGLTSGLHSLDRREIKRWRDKIQAGNLYINRHITGAIVQRQPFGGWKASSVGPGAKAGGPNYALQLGRWSQVDTPKNQADVSSEVNVVLQRCLAMVKGETALEELNAAAGSYAWAWQTHYGREHDPSQILGEANEFRYRPCPMVLVRADGEADALDVCKIALAARTCGVPLTISLPPAATQWAWWGSANDIQVVLEDEAAFIERLRKAKVDTRLRSPQPVVAAIHQAANEVDVAVIDEPVLSNGRLELRYYLREQAISYTYHRYGNIITPPKGEVR
;
A
#
# COMPACT_ATOMS: atom_id res chain seq x y z
N MET A 1 -38.03 18.83 5.94
CA MET A 1 -38.61 18.39 4.64
C MET A 1 -40.13 18.35 4.67
N LEU A 2 -40.76 17.56 5.54
CA LEU A 2 -42.23 17.42 5.60
C LEU A 2 -42.99 18.76 5.68
N THR A 3 -42.66 19.64 6.64
CA THR A 3 -43.28 20.98 6.74
C THR A 3 -43.08 21.83 5.48
N TYR A 4 -41.93 21.70 4.81
CA TYR A 4 -41.66 22.44 3.59
C TYR A 4 -42.51 21.91 2.43
N ALA A 5 -42.60 20.60 2.27
CA ALA A 5 -43.33 19.91 1.21
C ALA A 5 -44.85 20.08 1.35
N CYS A 6 -45.37 20.02 2.58
CA CYS A 6 -46.80 20.13 2.88
C CYS A 6 -47.34 21.58 2.85
N HIS A 7 -46.61 22.53 2.25
CA HIS A 7 -47.14 23.86 2.00
C HIS A 7 -48.08 23.82 0.77
N PRO A 8 -49.26 24.48 0.81
CA PRO A 8 -50.25 24.43 -0.29
C PRO A 8 -49.69 24.65 -1.69
N ASP A 9 -48.88 25.70 -1.87
CA ASP A 9 -48.34 26.05 -3.18
C ASP A 9 -47.37 24.99 -3.75
N ARG A 10 -46.67 24.27 -2.87
CA ARG A 10 -45.66 23.28 -3.27
C ARG A 10 -46.25 21.91 -3.48
N ALA A 11 -47.17 21.50 -2.60
CA ALA A 11 -47.87 20.23 -2.74
C ALA A 11 -48.69 20.17 -4.04
N LYS A 12 -49.28 21.29 -4.46
CA LYS A 12 -49.96 21.39 -5.77
C LYS A 12 -49.03 21.22 -6.97
N ALA A 13 -47.77 21.60 -6.82
CA ALA A 13 -46.77 21.49 -7.89
C ALA A 13 -46.07 20.12 -7.92
N VAL A 14 -45.95 19.46 -6.76
CA VAL A 14 -45.25 18.18 -6.60
C VAL A 14 -46.04 17.29 -5.64
N HIS A 15 -46.47 16.12 -6.11
CA HIS A 15 -47.07 15.11 -5.25
C HIS A 15 -46.00 14.46 -4.38
N PHE A 16 -46.23 14.33 -3.07
CA PHE A 16 -45.27 13.75 -2.14
C PHE A 16 -45.80 12.44 -1.53
N GLY A 17 -44.94 11.42 -1.52
CA GLY A 17 -45.14 10.19 -0.75
C GLY A 17 -44.36 10.26 0.57
N ILE A 18 -45.05 10.13 1.70
CA ILE A 18 -44.42 10.01 3.02
C ILE A 18 -44.17 8.52 3.27
N ALA A 19 -42.94 8.09 2.98
CA ALA A 19 -42.48 6.72 3.19
C ALA A 19 -41.89 6.55 4.59
N SER A 20 -42.66 6.02 5.55
CA SER A 20 -42.17 5.79 6.92
C SER A 20 -42.99 4.72 7.66
N HIS A 21 -42.32 3.97 8.53
CA HIS A 21 -42.99 3.14 9.54
C HIS A 21 -43.14 3.85 10.90
N ASN A 22 -42.53 5.02 11.07
CA ASN A 22 -42.62 5.79 12.31
C ASN A 22 -43.99 6.45 12.45
N LEU A 23 -44.80 5.94 13.38
CA LEU A 23 -46.18 6.41 13.57
C LEU A 23 -46.26 7.87 13.99
N PHE A 24 -45.24 8.41 14.66
CA PHE A 24 -45.20 9.85 15.00
C PHE A 24 -45.01 10.71 13.75
N GLU A 25 -44.16 10.28 12.81
CA GLU A 25 -43.94 10.97 11.53
C GLU A 25 -45.18 10.88 10.63
N ILE A 26 -45.80 9.71 10.57
CA ILE A 26 -47.05 9.50 9.80
C ILE A 26 -48.16 10.38 10.36
N ALA A 27 -48.37 10.38 11.68
CA ALA A 27 -49.37 11.24 12.32
C ALA A 27 -49.10 12.73 12.07
N TYR A 28 -47.83 13.16 12.16
CA TYR A 28 -47.45 14.53 11.86
C TYR A 28 -47.74 14.91 10.40
N GLY A 29 -47.45 14.02 9.45
CA GLY A 29 -47.78 14.18 8.03
C GLY A 29 -49.29 14.29 7.78
N LEU A 30 -50.09 13.42 8.41
CA LEU A 30 -51.56 13.46 8.32
C LEU A 30 -52.12 14.79 8.82
N LEU A 31 -51.62 15.28 9.96
CA LEU A 31 -52.04 16.55 10.54
C LEU A 31 -51.65 17.74 9.65
N LEU A 32 -50.43 17.77 9.12
CA LEU A 32 -50.00 18.83 8.21
C LEU A 32 -50.84 18.85 6.93
N ARG A 33 -51.08 17.67 6.33
CA ARG A 33 -51.89 17.53 5.13
C ARG A 33 -53.31 18.06 5.32
N SER A 34 -53.93 17.72 6.45
CA SER A 34 -55.29 18.15 6.77
C SER A 34 -55.36 19.64 7.13
N ALA A 35 -54.42 20.13 7.94
CA ALA A 35 -54.36 21.54 8.31
C ALA A 35 -54.18 22.47 7.10
N HIS A 36 -53.50 21.99 6.05
CA HIS A 36 -53.24 22.73 4.83
C HIS A 36 -54.19 22.40 3.68
N GLN A 37 -55.15 21.48 3.87
CA GLN A 37 -56.14 21.05 2.86
C GLN A 37 -55.49 20.58 1.54
N ILE A 38 -54.49 19.72 1.65
CA ILE A 38 -53.70 19.20 0.53
C ILE A 38 -53.75 17.67 0.44
N GLU A 39 -54.85 17.08 0.90
CA GLU A 39 -55.11 15.64 0.84
C GLU A 39 -54.84 15.00 -0.53
N PRO A 40 -55.23 15.61 -1.68
CA PRO A 40 -55.01 15.03 -2.99
C PRO A 40 -53.53 14.90 -3.40
N TYR A 41 -52.64 15.62 -2.73
CA TYR A 41 -51.24 15.78 -3.14
C TYR A 41 -50.24 15.05 -2.24
N ILE A 42 -50.67 14.57 -1.06
CA ILE A 42 -49.82 13.90 -0.09
C ILE A 42 -50.33 12.48 0.14
N THR A 43 -49.49 11.51 -0.22
CA THR A 43 -49.73 10.07 -0.07
C THR A 43 -48.79 9.49 0.99
N PHE A 44 -49.03 8.25 1.39
CA PHE A 44 -48.22 7.54 2.37
C PHE A 44 -47.74 6.23 1.77
N GLU A 45 -46.54 5.80 2.17
CA GLU A 45 -45.90 4.60 1.67
C GLU A 45 -45.32 3.78 2.84
N MET A 46 -45.44 2.45 2.78
CA MET A 46 -44.90 1.53 3.79
C MET A 46 -44.37 0.26 3.12
N LEU A 47 -43.48 -0.48 3.79
CA LEU A 47 -43.02 -1.79 3.34
C LEU A 47 -44.14 -2.82 3.47
N GLU A 48 -44.32 -3.62 2.43
CA GLU A 48 -45.20 -4.79 2.46
C GLU A 48 -44.72 -5.81 3.52
N GLY A 49 -45.65 -6.40 4.26
CA GLY A 49 -45.36 -7.54 5.15
C GLY A 49 -44.68 -7.21 6.48
N MET A 50 -44.29 -5.94 6.73
CA MET A 50 -43.57 -5.54 7.94
C MET A 50 -44.49 -5.32 9.16
N ALA A 51 -45.45 -4.41 9.03
CA ALA A 51 -46.29 -3.94 10.15
C ALA A 51 -47.77 -3.89 9.71
N ASN A 52 -48.32 -5.05 9.37
CA ASN A 52 -49.61 -5.16 8.67
C ASN A 52 -50.78 -4.52 9.42
N HIS A 53 -50.82 -4.60 10.76
CA HIS A 53 -51.88 -4.00 11.55
C HIS A 53 -51.84 -2.47 11.48
N GLN A 54 -50.64 -1.90 11.65
CA GLN A 54 -50.40 -0.46 11.56
C GLN A 54 -50.66 0.05 10.14
N ALA A 55 -50.17 -0.65 9.12
CA ALA A 55 -50.39 -0.30 7.72
C ALA A 55 -51.88 -0.23 7.36
N ARG A 56 -52.71 -1.17 7.86
CA ARG A 56 -54.17 -1.12 7.68
C ARG A 56 -54.79 0.13 8.31
N THR A 57 -54.37 0.48 9.52
CA THR A 57 -54.84 1.70 10.19
C THR A 57 -54.42 2.95 9.43
N VAL A 58 -53.16 3.04 8.99
CA VAL A 58 -52.66 4.17 8.20
C VAL A 58 -53.42 4.28 6.89
N HIS A 59 -53.65 3.18 6.16
CA HIS A 59 -54.44 3.16 4.94
C HIS A 59 -55.84 3.74 5.14
N GLN A 60 -56.54 3.32 6.21
CA GLN A 60 -57.88 3.81 6.54
C GLN A 60 -57.90 5.31 6.84
N VAL A 61 -56.96 5.78 7.67
CA VAL A 61 -56.90 7.19 8.10
C VAL A 61 -56.38 8.11 6.99
N ALA A 62 -55.44 7.64 6.17
CA ALA A 62 -54.84 8.40 5.09
C ALA A 62 -55.70 8.46 3.81
N GLY A 63 -56.69 7.56 3.67
CA GLY A 63 -57.48 7.42 2.44
C GLY A 63 -56.72 6.76 1.29
N GLY A 64 -55.63 6.06 1.58
CA GLY A 64 -54.75 5.43 0.60
C GLY A 64 -53.37 5.09 1.20
N LEU A 65 -52.74 4.02 0.72
CA LEU A 65 -51.40 3.59 1.13
C LEU A 65 -50.74 2.84 -0.02
N THR A 66 -49.54 3.25 -0.41
CA THR A 66 -48.71 2.51 -1.37
C THR A 66 -47.82 1.53 -0.62
N LEU A 67 -47.81 0.26 -1.04
CA LEU A 67 -46.93 -0.75 -0.44
C LEU A 67 -45.71 -0.99 -1.34
N TYR A 68 -44.53 -0.88 -0.75
CA TYR A 68 -43.29 -1.30 -1.39
C TYR A 68 -43.18 -2.83 -1.32
N ALA A 69 -43.34 -3.49 -2.46
CA ALA A 69 -43.31 -4.94 -2.62
C ALA A 69 -42.11 -5.37 -3.48
N PRO A 70 -41.02 -5.89 -2.87
CA PRO A 70 -39.85 -6.33 -3.63
C PRO A 70 -40.16 -7.61 -4.41
N ILE A 71 -39.92 -7.58 -5.73
CA ILE A 71 -40.05 -8.75 -6.62
C ILE A 71 -38.70 -9.10 -7.23
N VAL A 72 -38.46 -10.40 -7.42
CA VAL A 72 -37.21 -10.92 -7.98
C VAL A 72 -37.51 -12.08 -8.92
N LYS A 73 -36.63 -12.33 -9.89
CA LYS A 73 -36.66 -13.56 -10.68
C LYS A 73 -36.32 -14.75 -9.78
N GLU A 74 -36.91 -15.91 -10.06
CA GLU A 74 -36.68 -17.14 -9.28
C GLU A 74 -35.18 -17.46 -9.11
N ASN A 75 -34.41 -17.32 -10.19
CA ASN A 75 -32.96 -17.60 -10.19
C ASN A 75 -32.13 -16.61 -9.36
N ASP A 76 -32.67 -15.44 -8.99
CA ASP A 76 -31.96 -14.40 -8.23
C ASP A 76 -32.48 -14.31 -6.78
N PHE A 77 -33.32 -15.26 -6.34
CA PHE A 77 -33.96 -15.25 -5.02
C PHE A 77 -32.97 -15.11 -3.86
N HIS A 78 -31.88 -15.88 -3.87
CA HIS A 78 -30.86 -15.81 -2.83
C HIS A 78 -30.20 -14.42 -2.72
N SER A 79 -29.94 -13.76 -3.86
CA SER A 79 -29.37 -12.41 -3.91
C SER A 79 -30.34 -11.36 -3.36
N ALA A 80 -31.64 -11.49 -3.65
CA ALA A 80 -32.67 -10.61 -3.09
C ALA A 80 -32.84 -10.79 -1.58
N ILE A 81 -32.74 -12.02 -1.06
CA ILE A 81 -32.78 -12.28 0.38
C ILE A 81 -31.61 -11.59 1.08
N ALA A 82 -30.39 -11.68 0.55
CA ALA A 82 -29.23 -10.99 1.12
C ALA A 82 -29.41 -9.46 1.18
N TYR A 83 -30.00 -8.87 0.14
CA TYR A 83 -30.37 -7.45 0.12
C TYR A 83 -31.44 -7.13 1.18
N LEU A 84 -32.49 -7.95 1.27
CA LEU A 84 -33.61 -7.73 2.17
C LEU A 84 -33.19 -7.83 3.64
N VAL A 85 -32.44 -8.88 4.00
CA VAL A 85 -31.90 -9.06 5.36
C VAL A 85 -31.11 -7.83 5.80
N ARG A 86 -30.26 -7.27 4.92
CA ARG A 86 -29.55 -6.02 5.23
C ARG A 86 -30.51 -4.87 5.51
N ARG A 87 -31.56 -4.69 4.69
CA ARG A 87 -32.54 -3.64 4.90
C ARG A 87 -33.31 -3.84 6.20
N LEU A 88 -33.58 -5.09 6.60
CA LEU A 88 -34.16 -5.38 7.90
C LEU A 88 -33.21 -5.00 9.03
N ASP A 89 -31.97 -5.51 9.00
CA ASP A 89 -30.94 -5.24 10.02
C ASP A 89 -30.72 -3.74 10.22
N GLU A 90 -30.59 -2.98 9.13
CA GLU A 90 -30.46 -1.52 9.16
C GLU A 90 -31.65 -0.89 9.89
N ASN A 91 -32.88 -1.29 9.57
CA ASN A 91 -34.09 -0.71 10.14
C ASN A 91 -34.43 -1.23 11.55
N THR A 92 -33.79 -2.30 12.03
CA THR A 92 -34.01 -2.87 13.37
C THR A 92 -32.90 -2.55 14.37
N ALA A 93 -31.95 -1.67 14.03
CA ALA A 93 -30.96 -1.16 14.98
C ALA A 93 -31.63 -0.47 16.19
N GLU A 94 -30.98 -0.45 17.36
CA GLU A 94 -31.54 0.08 18.63
C GLU A 94 -32.04 1.54 18.55
N GLU A 95 -31.49 2.33 17.63
CA GLU A 95 -31.87 3.73 17.42
C GLU A 95 -33.10 3.89 16.51
N ASN A 96 -33.50 2.83 15.78
CA ASN A 96 -34.58 2.89 14.80
C ASN A 96 -35.95 2.55 15.38
N PHE A 97 -36.99 3.26 14.90
CA PHE A 97 -38.36 3.09 15.39
C PHE A 97 -38.91 1.67 15.22
N LEU A 98 -38.52 0.97 14.13
CA LEU A 98 -38.97 -0.40 13.85
C LEU A 98 -38.47 -1.41 14.89
N HIS A 99 -37.34 -1.14 15.57
CA HIS A 99 -36.86 -1.94 16.70
C HIS A 99 -37.87 -1.94 17.86
N ASP A 100 -38.36 -0.75 18.22
CA ASP A 100 -39.27 -0.56 19.34
C ASP A 100 -40.74 -0.85 18.97
N LEU A 101 -41.10 -0.84 17.68
CA LEU A 101 -42.49 -0.85 17.19
C LEU A 101 -43.33 -2.00 17.76
N PHE A 102 -42.79 -3.22 17.79
CA PHE A 102 -43.57 -4.40 18.20
C PHE A 102 -43.86 -4.46 19.71
N ALA A 103 -43.11 -3.72 20.52
CA ALA A 103 -43.30 -3.59 21.97
C ALA A 103 -43.88 -2.22 22.38
N LEU A 104 -44.31 -1.40 21.40
CA LEU A 104 -44.71 -0.03 21.63
C LEU A 104 -46.16 0.08 22.12
N GLU A 105 -46.34 0.35 23.42
CA GLU A 105 -47.66 0.62 24.01
C GLU A 105 -47.81 2.09 24.45
N PRO A 106 -48.93 2.78 24.19
CA PRO A 106 -49.14 4.15 24.65
C PRO A 106 -48.92 4.31 26.16
N GLY A 107 -48.03 5.23 26.53
CA GLY A 107 -47.68 5.49 27.93
C GLY A 107 -46.58 4.62 28.53
N SER A 108 -46.11 3.58 27.82
CA SER A 108 -44.92 2.79 28.19
C SER A 108 -43.63 3.61 28.13
N ASP A 109 -42.54 3.08 28.71
CA ASP A 109 -41.22 3.73 28.64
C ASP A 109 -40.69 3.83 27.21
N LEU A 110 -40.88 2.79 26.40
CA LEU A 110 -40.52 2.81 24.97
C LEU A 110 -41.32 3.88 24.21
N TRP A 111 -42.62 4.00 24.50
CA TRP A 111 -43.43 5.06 23.89
C TRP A 111 -43.00 6.45 24.33
N ARG A 112 -42.68 6.65 25.61
CA ARG A 112 -42.15 7.93 26.12
C ARG A 112 -40.82 8.28 25.44
N LYS A 113 -39.90 7.31 25.31
CA LYS A 113 -38.62 7.46 24.59
C LYS A 113 -38.85 7.92 23.14
N GLN A 114 -39.68 7.20 22.38
CA GLN A 114 -39.95 7.53 20.97
C GLN A 114 -40.69 8.86 20.81
N ARG A 115 -41.65 9.17 21.70
CA ARG A 115 -42.30 10.49 21.77
C ARG A 115 -41.26 11.59 22.00
N ASP A 116 -40.35 11.40 22.95
CA ASP A 116 -39.36 12.42 23.32
C ASP A 116 -38.34 12.64 22.20
N PHE A 117 -37.95 11.59 21.48
CA PHE A 117 -37.18 11.69 20.23
C PHE A 117 -37.92 12.50 19.16
N PHE A 118 -39.21 12.21 18.91
CA PHE A 118 -40.00 12.98 17.96
C PHE A 118 -40.13 14.45 18.36
N LEU A 119 -40.44 14.75 19.62
CA LEU A 119 -40.55 16.12 20.12
C LEU A 119 -39.20 16.86 20.04
N ALA A 120 -38.08 16.17 20.30
CA ALA A 120 -36.75 16.72 20.11
C ALA A 120 -36.48 17.03 18.63
N ALA A 121 -36.85 16.13 17.71
CA ALA A 121 -36.73 16.35 16.27
C ALA A 121 -37.56 17.56 15.82
N VAL A 122 -38.80 17.72 16.30
CA VAL A 122 -39.66 18.88 16.00
C VAL A 122 -39.03 20.19 16.51
N ARG A 123 -38.45 20.20 17.72
CA ARG A 123 -37.74 21.38 18.26
C ARG A 123 -36.48 21.75 17.48
N ASN A 124 -35.83 20.76 16.87
CA ASN A 124 -34.58 20.93 16.15
C ASN A 124 -34.75 21.08 14.62
N LYS A 125 -35.94 20.88 14.08
CA LYS A 125 -36.18 20.81 12.62
C LYS A 125 -35.68 22.05 11.84
N ASP A 126 -35.72 23.23 12.47
CA ASP A 126 -35.28 24.49 11.87
C ASP A 126 -33.81 24.82 12.18
N LYS A 127 -33.16 24.01 13.03
CA LYS A 127 -31.74 24.14 13.41
C LYS A 127 -30.83 23.17 12.67
N VAL A 128 -31.37 22.08 12.12
CA VAL A 128 -30.60 21.10 11.34
C VAL A 128 -30.17 21.75 10.02
N SER A 129 -28.89 21.61 9.68
CA SER A 129 -28.36 22.16 8.43
C SER A 129 -28.90 21.37 7.22
N ALA A 130 -29.38 22.08 6.21
CA ALA A 130 -29.67 21.52 4.89
C ALA A 130 -28.45 21.55 3.96
N GLN A 131 -27.30 22.02 4.44
CA GLN A 131 -26.07 22.11 3.65
C GLN A 131 -25.41 20.72 3.54
N PRO A 132 -24.77 20.42 2.40
CA PRO A 132 -23.96 19.21 2.27
C PRO A 132 -22.87 19.15 3.35
N GLN A 133 -22.63 17.93 3.86
CA GLN A 133 -21.51 17.65 4.77
C GLN A 133 -20.18 17.63 4.03
N ARG A 134 -20.18 17.18 2.76
CA ARG A 134 -19.01 17.24 1.87
C ARG A 134 -18.92 18.62 1.25
N ARG A 135 -17.79 19.31 1.44
CA ARG A 135 -17.58 20.71 1.06
C ARG A 135 -16.24 20.97 0.37
N GLN A 136 -15.52 19.91 -0.02
CA GLN A 136 -14.23 20.05 -0.71
C GLN A 136 -14.42 20.79 -2.03
N ASP A 137 -13.54 21.74 -2.32
CA ASP A 137 -13.52 22.45 -3.58
C ASP A 137 -12.06 22.67 -4.01
N ARG A 138 -11.58 21.84 -4.93
CA ARG A 138 -10.20 21.90 -5.43
C ARG A 138 -9.86 23.20 -6.17
N THR A 139 -10.83 24.06 -6.49
CA THR A 139 -10.56 25.38 -7.10
C THR A 139 -10.09 26.43 -6.10
N THR A 140 -10.46 26.27 -4.82
CA THR A 140 -10.19 27.27 -3.76
C THR A 140 -9.48 26.67 -2.54
N GLU A 141 -9.39 25.34 -2.46
CA GLU A 141 -8.75 24.65 -1.34
C GLU A 141 -7.27 25.01 -1.24
N VAL A 142 -6.84 25.32 -0.01
CA VAL A 142 -5.44 25.47 0.37
C VAL A 142 -5.16 24.46 1.47
N ARG A 143 -4.28 23.50 1.19
CA ARG A 143 -3.85 22.49 2.17
C ARG A 143 -2.72 23.06 3.02
N ARG A 144 -2.78 22.80 4.32
CA ARG A 144 -1.73 23.10 5.30
C ARG A 144 -1.53 21.89 6.18
N PHE A 145 -0.29 21.60 6.54
CA PHE A 145 0.03 20.46 7.39
C PHE A 145 0.77 20.93 8.64
N ASP A 146 0.33 20.42 9.80
CA ASP A 146 1.02 20.63 11.06
C ASP A 146 1.97 19.44 11.31
N PRO A 147 3.30 19.65 11.27
CA PRO A 147 4.28 18.59 11.51
C PRO A 147 4.18 17.94 12.90
N ASP A 148 3.61 18.65 13.88
CA ASP A 148 3.54 18.21 15.28
C ASP A 148 2.17 17.59 15.62
N ALA A 149 1.17 17.75 14.74
CA ALA A 149 -0.11 17.08 14.85
C ALA A 149 -0.01 15.59 14.46
N PRO A 150 -0.93 14.74 14.96
CA PRO A 150 -1.07 13.37 14.51
C PRO A 150 -1.15 13.29 12.97
N PHE A 151 -0.45 12.32 12.40
CA PHE A 151 -0.48 12.10 10.97
C PHE A 151 -1.88 11.67 10.52
N HIS A 152 -2.39 12.33 9.49
CA HIS A 152 -3.63 11.98 8.80
C HIS A 152 -3.35 11.97 7.30
N ASN A 153 -3.86 10.93 6.63
CA ASN A 153 -3.76 10.84 5.18
C ASN A 153 -4.51 11.96 4.48
N GLU A 154 -3.95 12.46 3.39
CA GLU A 154 -4.57 13.41 2.48
C GLU A 154 -5.83 12.81 1.86
N PRO A 155 -6.98 13.50 1.92
CA PRO A 155 -8.18 13.04 1.24
C PRO A 155 -8.05 13.17 -0.28
N ASP A 156 -8.46 12.12 -0.98
CA ASP A 156 -8.67 12.14 -2.43
C ASP A 156 -9.70 13.20 -2.85
N THR A 157 -9.72 13.50 -4.14
CA THR A 157 -10.71 14.38 -4.74
C THR A 157 -12.09 13.73 -4.71
N ASP A 158 -13.06 14.39 -4.08
CA ASP A 158 -14.46 13.94 -4.04
C ASP A 158 -15.16 14.28 -5.34
N TRP A 159 -15.20 13.30 -6.25
CA TRP A 159 -15.83 13.41 -7.56
C TRP A 159 -17.36 13.57 -7.51
N SER A 160 -18.01 13.41 -6.36
CA SER A 160 -19.45 13.66 -6.21
C SER A 160 -19.78 15.16 -6.24
N LEU A 161 -18.81 16.01 -5.89
CA LEU A 161 -18.96 17.46 -5.85
C LEU A 161 -18.76 18.08 -7.25
N PRO A 162 -19.72 18.87 -7.77
CA PRO A 162 -19.63 19.46 -9.11
C PRO A 162 -18.39 20.34 -9.33
N ALA A 163 -17.97 21.12 -8.32
CA ALA A 163 -16.82 22.02 -8.42
C ALA A 163 -15.52 21.27 -8.76
N ASN A 164 -15.32 20.10 -8.16
CA ASN A 164 -14.15 19.24 -8.42
C ASN A 164 -14.15 18.66 -9.84
N ARG A 165 -15.32 18.34 -10.40
CA ARG A 165 -15.39 17.86 -11.80
C ARG A 165 -15.06 18.98 -12.79
N VAL A 166 -15.59 20.18 -12.57
CA VAL A 166 -15.26 21.37 -13.39
C VAL A 166 -13.77 21.72 -13.30
N TRP A 167 -13.20 21.67 -12.10
CA TRP A 167 -11.76 21.86 -11.88
C TRP A 167 -10.92 20.88 -12.70
N ALA A 168 -11.22 19.58 -12.61
CA ALA A 168 -10.49 18.56 -13.34
C ALA A 168 -10.64 18.74 -14.86
N GLU A 169 -11.86 18.96 -15.37
CA GLU A 169 -12.10 19.21 -16.79
C GLU A 169 -11.27 20.38 -17.34
N GLY A 170 -11.11 21.45 -16.56
CA GLY A 170 -10.26 22.59 -16.91
C GLY A 170 -8.79 22.20 -17.08
N TRP A 171 -8.23 21.42 -16.14
CA TRP A 171 -6.85 20.94 -16.22
C TRP A 171 -6.64 19.93 -17.35
N LEU A 172 -7.58 19.00 -17.54
CA LEU A 172 -7.54 18.00 -18.60
C LEU A 172 -7.54 18.66 -19.98
N LYS A 173 -8.37 19.69 -20.16
CA LYS A 173 -8.40 20.48 -21.40
C LYS A 173 -7.05 21.19 -21.61
N LYS A 174 -6.56 21.89 -20.59
CA LYS A 174 -5.28 22.62 -20.64
C LYS A 174 -4.13 21.70 -21.09
N TRP A 175 -4.01 20.51 -20.51
CA TRP A 175 -2.93 19.58 -20.84
C TRP A 175 -3.11 18.87 -22.18
N ARG A 176 -4.35 18.55 -22.56
CA ARG A 176 -4.62 17.95 -23.87
C ARG A 176 -4.26 18.89 -25.02
N GLU A 177 -4.48 20.18 -24.82
CA GLU A 177 -4.25 21.26 -25.81
C GLU A 177 -2.90 21.96 -25.64
N ALA A 178 -2.04 21.51 -24.71
CA ALA A 178 -0.74 22.11 -24.45
C ALA A 178 0.20 21.94 -25.65
N ASP A 179 0.99 22.98 -25.93
CA ASP A 179 2.08 22.92 -26.89
C ASP A 179 3.19 21.98 -26.40
N PRO A 180 3.95 21.34 -27.31
CA PRO A 180 5.06 20.51 -26.91
C PRO A 180 6.10 21.26 -26.06
N ILE A 181 6.57 20.64 -24.99
CA ILE A 181 7.54 21.26 -24.06
C ILE A 181 8.93 20.65 -24.20
N SER A 182 9.95 21.44 -23.86
CA SER A 182 11.35 21.00 -23.80
C SER A 182 11.78 20.88 -22.35
N ILE A 183 12.23 19.69 -21.95
CA ILE A 183 12.61 19.36 -20.58
C ILE A 183 14.13 19.33 -20.47
N PRO A 184 14.75 20.26 -19.72
CA PRO A 184 16.20 20.31 -19.56
C PRO A 184 16.69 19.29 -18.53
N LEU A 185 18.01 19.06 -18.49
CA LEU A 185 18.66 18.54 -17.29
C LEU A 185 18.75 19.66 -16.25
N GLN A 186 18.84 19.29 -14.97
CA GLN A 186 19.17 20.25 -13.92
C GLN A 186 20.34 19.73 -13.09
N VAL A 187 21.46 20.46 -13.14
CA VAL A 187 22.70 20.19 -12.39
C VAL A 187 23.17 21.50 -11.76
N ASP A 188 23.39 21.52 -10.45
CA ASP A 188 23.90 22.70 -9.71
C ASP A 188 23.15 24.04 -9.95
N GLY A 189 21.83 23.99 -9.97
CA GLY A 189 20.99 25.16 -10.28
C GLY A 189 20.95 25.58 -11.75
N GLU A 190 21.80 25.03 -12.61
CA GLU A 190 21.79 25.28 -14.06
C GLU A 190 20.82 24.35 -14.78
N PHE A 191 20.14 24.90 -15.79
CA PHE A 191 19.26 24.15 -16.69
C PHE A 191 19.93 24.00 -18.04
N ILE A 192 20.13 22.76 -18.48
CA ILE A 192 20.87 22.45 -19.72
C ILE A 192 19.86 22.12 -20.82
N SER A 193 19.88 22.91 -21.88
CA SER A 193 18.83 22.93 -22.92
C SER A 193 19.38 22.96 -24.36
N ASP A 194 20.61 22.48 -24.56
CA ASP A 194 21.30 22.60 -25.85
C ASP A 194 20.76 21.61 -26.90
N ASP A 195 20.37 20.40 -26.48
CA ASP A 195 19.76 19.36 -27.31
C ASP A 195 18.74 18.53 -26.51
N PHE A 196 17.77 17.95 -27.21
CA PHE A 196 16.67 17.16 -26.64
C PHE A 196 16.47 15.85 -27.44
N PRO A 197 17.41 14.91 -27.36
CA PRO A 197 17.36 13.67 -28.13
C PRO A 197 16.26 12.70 -27.65
N GLY A 198 15.76 12.85 -26.42
CA GLY A 198 14.65 12.06 -25.90
C GLY A 198 13.30 12.59 -26.36
N GLU A 199 12.36 11.68 -26.67
CA GLU A 199 10.99 12.03 -27.08
C GLU A 199 9.96 11.38 -26.14
N GLY A 200 9.05 12.21 -25.63
CA GLY A 200 7.85 11.73 -24.92
C GLY A 200 6.79 11.24 -25.90
N CYS A 201 5.87 10.39 -25.43
CA CYS A 201 4.78 9.87 -26.26
C CYS A 201 3.49 9.80 -25.45
N ASP A 202 2.40 10.36 -25.97
CA ASP A 202 1.06 10.20 -25.37
C ASP A 202 0.45 8.83 -25.74
N PRO A 203 0.30 7.88 -24.79
CA PRO A 203 -0.22 6.54 -25.09
C PRO A 203 -1.66 6.54 -25.61
N SER A 204 -2.43 7.60 -25.33
CA SER A 204 -3.80 7.82 -25.79
C SER A 204 -3.88 8.43 -27.19
N ARG A 205 -2.79 9.04 -27.70
CA ARG A 205 -2.71 9.66 -29.02
C ARG A 205 -1.43 9.22 -29.76
N PRO A 206 -1.39 7.98 -30.29
CA PRO A 206 -0.22 7.46 -31.00
C PRO A 206 0.28 8.42 -32.10
N GLY A 207 1.60 8.64 -32.15
CA GLY A 207 2.24 9.56 -33.09
C GLY A 207 2.30 11.02 -32.63
N THR A 208 1.77 11.34 -31.44
CA THR A 208 1.94 12.67 -30.82
C THR A 208 3.18 12.67 -29.91
N THR A 209 4.07 13.64 -30.10
CA THR A 209 5.25 13.88 -29.25
C THR A 209 4.99 15.12 -28.38
N PRO A 210 4.42 14.97 -27.17
CA PRO A 210 4.04 16.11 -26.33
C PRO A 210 5.21 16.80 -25.64
N TYR A 211 6.39 16.19 -25.62
CA TYR A 211 7.59 16.83 -25.12
C TYR A 211 8.85 16.17 -25.68
N ARG A 212 9.96 16.89 -25.60
CA ARG A 212 11.31 16.35 -25.79
C ARG A 212 12.14 16.65 -24.56
N TYR A 213 13.14 15.83 -24.28
CA TYR A 213 13.95 15.95 -23.08
C TYR A 213 15.44 15.73 -23.34
N ALA A 214 16.25 16.47 -22.59
CA ALA A 214 17.69 16.34 -22.61
C ALA A 214 18.12 15.03 -21.92
N LEU A 215 19.22 14.45 -22.38
CA LEU A 215 19.82 13.25 -21.79
C LEU A 215 21.23 13.57 -21.30
N ALA A 216 21.54 13.16 -20.09
CA ALA A 216 22.88 13.29 -19.54
C ALA A 216 23.87 12.41 -20.30
N ASP A 217 25.04 12.96 -20.58
CA ASP A 217 26.22 12.24 -21.02
C ASP A 217 27.17 12.01 -19.83
N GLU A 218 28.35 11.43 -20.08
CA GLU A 218 29.35 11.20 -19.03
C GLU A 218 29.81 12.48 -18.32
N THR A 219 29.85 13.61 -19.04
CA THR A 219 30.27 14.92 -18.52
C THR A 219 29.26 15.41 -17.50
N TRP A 220 27.97 15.34 -17.83
CA TRP A 220 26.90 15.76 -16.94
C TRP A 220 26.73 14.82 -15.74
N VAL A 221 26.91 13.51 -15.92
CA VAL A 221 26.95 12.55 -14.80
C VAL A 221 28.08 12.88 -13.83
N GLU A 222 29.29 13.14 -14.33
CA GLU A 222 30.45 13.50 -13.50
C GLU A 222 30.20 14.78 -12.70
N ARG A 223 29.67 15.81 -13.36
CA ARG A 223 29.33 17.08 -12.72
C ARG A 223 28.26 16.89 -11.65
N ALA A 224 27.18 16.18 -11.96
CA ALA A 224 26.08 15.92 -11.03
C ALA A 224 26.55 15.16 -9.77
N LEU A 225 27.40 14.14 -9.94
CA LEU A 225 27.97 13.38 -8.84
C LEU A 225 28.88 14.24 -7.95
N THR A 226 29.72 15.08 -8.56
CA THR A 226 30.59 16.02 -7.83
C THR A 226 29.76 16.99 -6.98
N VAL A 227 28.78 17.63 -7.61
CA VAL A 227 27.88 18.59 -6.95
C VAL A 227 27.07 17.93 -5.83
N ALA A 228 26.52 16.73 -6.07
CA ALA A 228 25.75 16.01 -5.06
C ALA A 228 26.63 15.64 -3.86
N ALA A 229 27.86 15.18 -4.10
CA ALA A 229 28.79 14.79 -3.04
C ALA A 229 29.16 16.00 -2.17
N GLU A 230 29.46 17.15 -2.78
CA GLU A 230 29.74 18.40 -2.07
C GLU A 230 28.51 18.88 -1.27
N ALA A 231 27.35 18.97 -1.92
CA ALA A 231 26.11 19.42 -1.29
C ALA A 231 25.62 18.49 -0.16
N SER A 232 25.97 17.19 -0.21
CA SER A 232 25.57 16.22 0.82
C SER A 232 26.12 16.57 2.20
N GLN A 233 27.28 17.23 2.29
CA GLN A 233 27.90 17.61 3.57
C GLN A 233 27.08 18.70 4.28
N ASP A 234 26.75 19.78 3.56
CA ASP A 234 25.94 20.88 4.08
C ASP A 234 24.51 20.44 4.37
N TRP A 235 23.96 19.56 3.52
CA TRP A 235 22.63 19.01 3.73
C TRP A 235 22.56 18.09 4.97
N ALA A 236 23.58 17.24 5.18
CA ALA A 236 23.70 16.41 6.38
C ALA A 236 23.76 17.26 7.67
N ALA A 237 24.42 18.44 7.60
CA ALA A 237 24.51 19.39 8.71
C ALA A 237 23.21 20.17 8.98
N THR A 238 22.28 20.21 8.02
CA THR A 238 20.97 20.85 8.20
C THR A 238 20.17 20.10 9.27
N PRO A 239 19.71 20.74 10.36
CA PRO A 239 19.02 20.05 11.44
C PRO A 239 17.77 19.29 10.98
N VAL A 240 17.47 18.15 11.63
CA VAL A 240 16.27 17.33 11.39
C VAL A 240 15.00 18.18 11.34
N GLU A 241 14.83 19.12 12.28
CA GLU A 241 13.70 20.04 12.33
C GLU A 241 13.59 21.00 11.13
N ALA A 242 14.72 21.43 10.56
CA ALA A 242 14.72 22.23 9.35
C ALA A 242 14.30 21.38 8.13
N ARG A 243 14.79 20.13 8.05
CA ARG A 243 14.39 19.19 6.99
C ARG A 243 12.90 18.84 7.09
N LYS A 244 12.39 18.59 8.30
CA LYS A 244 10.95 18.37 8.60
C LYS A 244 10.08 19.47 8.00
N LYS A 245 10.42 20.74 8.26
CA LYS A 245 9.68 21.90 7.71
C LYS A 245 9.69 21.94 6.19
N LEU A 246 10.84 21.66 5.56
CA LEU A 246 10.94 21.61 4.10
C LEU A 246 10.08 20.49 3.50
N LEU A 247 10.07 19.29 4.09
CA LEU A 247 9.22 18.20 3.63
C LEU A 247 7.71 18.51 3.78
N VAL A 248 7.33 19.22 4.86
CA VAL A 248 5.96 19.73 5.00
C VAL A 248 5.61 20.74 3.90
N ASN A 249 6.52 21.67 3.57
CA ASN A 249 6.32 22.60 2.45
C ASN A 249 6.15 21.85 1.12
N VAL A 250 6.89 20.74 0.92
CA VAL A 250 6.73 19.88 -0.26
C VAL A 250 5.32 19.28 -0.31
N ALA A 251 4.78 18.81 0.82
CA ALA A 251 3.42 18.28 0.89
C ALA A 251 2.36 19.35 0.48
N GLU A 252 2.52 20.58 0.96
CA GLU A 252 1.65 21.71 0.59
C GLU A 252 1.77 22.08 -0.89
N GLU A 253 3.00 22.07 -1.43
CA GLU A 253 3.26 22.37 -2.83
C GLU A 253 2.71 21.27 -3.76
N PHE A 254 2.82 20.00 -3.37
CA PHE A 254 2.19 18.91 -4.11
C PHE A 254 0.66 19.03 -4.15
N ALA A 255 0.04 19.39 -3.02
CA ALA A 255 -1.39 19.66 -2.97
C ALA A 255 -1.80 20.82 -3.89
N ARG A 256 -1.00 21.89 -3.93
CA ARG A 256 -1.22 23.03 -4.84
C ARG A 256 -1.11 22.64 -6.32
N GLN A 257 -0.19 21.73 -6.64
CA GLN A 257 0.10 21.26 -7.99
C GLN A 257 -0.75 20.06 -8.43
N ARG A 258 -1.72 19.60 -7.62
CA ARG A 258 -2.52 18.39 -7.89
C ARG A 258 -3.11 18.34 -9.30
N GLY A 259 -3.71 19.43 -9.78
CA GLY A 259 -4.28 19.49 -11.13
C GLY A 259 -3.23 19.41 -12.24
N ASN A 260 -2.03 19.92 -11.98
CA ASN A 260 -0.89 19.85 -12.88
C ASN A 260 -0.37 18.41 -13.00
N PHE A 261 -0.18 17.74 -11.87
CA PHE A 261 0.23 16.33 -11.83
C PHE A 261 -0.78 15.39 -12.48
N LEU A 262 -2.10 15.64 -12.30
CA LEU A 262 -3.13 14.87 -12.98
C LEU A 262 -2.91 14.87 -14.49
N GLY A 263 -2.73 16.05 -15.09
CA GLY A 263 -2.53 16.16 -16.52
C GLY A 263 -1.21 15.56 -17.01
N ALA A 264 -0.11 15.76 -16.28
CA ALA A 264 1.19 15.17 -16.60
C ALA A 264 1.12 13.62 -16.61
N MET A 265 0.52 13.00 -15.59
CA MET A 265 0.40 11.53 -15.52
C MET A 265 -0.55 10.94 -16.57
N MET A 266 -1.58 11.70 -16.95
CA MET A 266 -2.45 11.32 -18.06
C MET A 266 -1.69 11.37 -19.40
N LEU A 267 -0.80 12.34 -19.58
CA LEU A 267 -0.01 12.54 -20.80
C LEU A 267 1.09 11.48 -20.95
N ASP A 268 1.92 11.26 -19.93
CA ASP A 268 3.04 10.29 -19.95
C ASP A 268 2.55 8.84 -19.94
N GLY A 269 1.78 8.51 -18.90
CA GLY A 269 1.43 7.13 -18.57
C GLY A 269 0.10 6.68 -19.15
N GLY A 270 -0.71 7.58 -19.72
CA GLY A 270 -2.10 7.28 -20.09
C GLY A 270 -2.96 6.91 -18.89
N LYS A 271 -2.62 7.38 -17.68
CA LYS A 271 -3.30 6.99 -16.43
C LYS A 271 -4.73 7.53 -16.37
N ALA A 272 -5.68 6.75 -15.87
CA ALA A 272 -7.04 7.24 -15.62
C ALA A 272 -7.02 8.25 -14.46
N VAL A 273 -7.88 9.28 -14.49
CA VAL A 273 -7.99 10.30 -13.43
C VAL A 273 -8.21 9.67 -12.05
N THR A 274 -9.03 8.62 -11.98
CA THR A 274 -9.35 7.89 -10.75
C THR A 274 -8.20 7.04 -10.21
N GLU A 275 -7.15 6.81 -11.00
CA GLU A 275 -5.90 6.14 -10.59
C GLU A 275 -4.78 7.15 -10.33
N ALA A 276 -4.79 8.30 -11.03
CA ALA A 276 -3.82 9.37 -10.87
C ALA A 276 -4.07 10.20 -9.58
N ASP A 277 -5.32 10.50 -9.25
CA ASP A 277 -5.63 11.33 -8.08
C ASP A 277 -5.20 10.71 -6.73
N PRO A 278 -5.43 9.40 -6.48
CA PRO A 278 -4.90 8.76 -5.27
C PRO A 278 -3.38 8.72 -5.21
N GLU A 279 -2.69 8.63 -6.35
CA GLU A 279 -1.22 8.70 -6.39
C GLU A 279 -0.69 10.07 -5.93
N ILE A 280 -1.42 11.16 -6.21
CA ILE A 280 -1.03 12.49 -5.72
C ILE A 280 -1.23 12.56 -4.20
N SER A 281 -2.33 11.98 -3.69
CA SER A 281 -2.54 11.85 -2.24
C SER A 281 -1.42 11.03 -1.60
N GLU A 282 -0.98 9.95 -2.23
CA GLU A 282 0.15 9.13 -1.77
C GLU A 282 1.48 9.91 -1.74
N ALA A 283 1.77 10.73 -2.76
CA ALA A 283 2.96 11.60 -2.78
C ALA A 283 2.94 12.66 -1.65
N ILE A 284 1.77 13.29 -1.42
CA ILE A 284 1.55 14.24 -0.32
C ILE A 284 1.73 13.53 1.03
N ASP A 285 1.18 12.32 1.15
CA ASP A 285 1.31 11.51 2.34
C ASP A 285 2.75 11.11 2.62
N PHE A 286 3.53 10.71 1.62
CA PHE A 286 4.96 10.45 1.80
C PHE A 286 5.69 11.68 2.33
N ALA A 287 5.39 12.87 1.81
CA ALA A 287 6.06 14.10 2.21
C ALA A 287 5.77 14.41 3.68
N ASN A 288 4.49 14.37 4.03
CA ASN A 288 4.03 14.60 5.39
C ASN A 288 4.55 13.49 6.33
N TYR A 289 4.41 12.21 5.97
CA TYR A 289 4.80 11.08 6.81
C TYR A 289 6.31 11.01 7.07
N TYR A 290 7.14 11.15 6.03
CA TYR A 290 8.59 11.09 6.19
C TYR A 290 9.16 12.27 6.97
N ALA A 291 8.49 13.44 6.97
CA ALA A 291 8.86 14.55 7.86
C ALA A 291 8.90 14.14 9.35
N ARG A 292 8.19 13.06 9.74
CA ARG A 292 8.10 12.54 11.11
C ARG A 292 9.00 11.30 11.36
N SER A 293 9.65 10.76 10.33
CA SER A 293 10.26 9.41 10.41
C SER A 293 11.58 9.31 11.17
N LEU A 294 12.21 10.44 11.52
CA LEU A 294 13.38 10.49 12.40
C LEU A 294 13.06 11.03 13.80
N ASP A 295 11.78 11.28 14.10
CA ASP A 295 11.32 11.64 15.45
C ASP A 295 11.12 10.36 16.26
N LEU A 296 12.25 9.75 16.68
CA LEU A 296 12.27 8.47 17.38
C LEU A 296 12.38 8.61 18.91
N GLY A 297 12.44 9.85 19.42
CA GLY A 297 12.58 10.13 20.85
C GLY A 297 13.78 9.43 21.50
N ASP A 298 13.63 9.08 22.77
CA ASP A 298 14.65 8.44 23.60
C ASP A 298 14.95 6.98 23.22
N ALA A 299 14.21 6.40 22.25
CA ALA A 299 14.40 5.03 21.79
C ALA A 299 15.74 4.82 21.06
N VAL A 300 16.38 5.90 20.60
CA VAL A 300 17.65 5.87 19.85
C VAL A 300 18.66 6.93 20.31
N ASP A 301 18.48 7.53 21.49
CA ASP A 301 19.37 8.58 22.05
C ASP A 301 20.81 8.08 22.28
N ASP A 302 20.98 6.78 22.45
CA ASP A 302 22.27 6.09 22.59
C ASP A 302 22.95 5.78 21.25
N CYS A 303 22.34 6.18 20.13
CA CYS A 303 22.83 5.94 18.77
C CYS A 303 22.91 7.24 17.96
N ARG A 304 23.76 7.22 16.94
CA ARG A 304 23.89 8.31 15.96
C ARG A 304 23.73 7.78 14.54
N ILE A 305 22.90 8.46 13.75
CA ILE A 305 22.78 8.25 12.30
C ILE A 305 23.76 9.17 11.54
N THR A 306 24.46 8.58 10.58
CA THR A 306 25.27 9.27 9.57
C THR A 306 24.65 9.01 8.20
N PRO A 307 24.33 10.04 7.39
CA PRO A 307 23.77 9.84 6.04
C PRO A 307 24.70 9.02 5.14
N LEU A 308 24.15 8.44 4.08
CA LEU A 308 24.92 7.71 3.05
C LEU A 308 25.72 8.64 2.12
N GLY A 309 25.35 9.92 2.05
CA GLY A 309 25.95 10.90 1.14
C GLY A 309 25.06 11.15 -0.07
N VAL A 310 25.38 10.56 -1.22
CA VAL A 310 24.58 10.65 -2.44
C VAL A 310 23.69 9.41 -2.59
N VAL A 311 22.39 9.63 -2.81
CA VAL A 311 21.43 8.57 -3.14
C VAL A 311 20.89 8.79 -4.56
N VAL A 312 20.97 7.76 -5.40
CA VAL A 312 20.34 7.78 -6.72
C VAL A 312 18.96 7.14 -6.63
N VAL A 313 17.93 7.84 -7.11
CA VAL A 313 16.56 7.34 -7.15
C VAL A 313 16.20 7.00 -8.60
N THR A 314 15.92 5.71 -8.85
CA THR A 314 15.54 5.13 -10.15
C THR A 314 14.10 4.58 -10.07
N PRO A 315 13.07 5.45 -10.17
CA PRO A 315 11.67 5.08 -10.07
C PRO A 315 11.14 4.38 -11.33
N PRO A 316 9.96 3.76 -11.28
CA PRO A 316 9.29 3.16 -12.43
C PRO A 316 8.38 4.20 -13.12
N TRP A 317 7.78 3.80 -14.24
CA TRP A 317 6.83 4.63 -14.98
C TRP A 317 5.36 4.46 -14.54
N ASN A 318 5.01 3.40 -13.81
CA ASN A 318 3.61 3.07 -13.52
C ASN A 318 3.03 3.85 -12.33
N PHE A 319 3.87 4.24 -11.37
CA PHE A 319 3.58 5.25 -10.36
C PHE A 319 4.66 6.33 -10.43
N PRO A 320 4.60 7.18 -11.47
CA PRO A 320 5.67 8.09 -11.82
C PRO A 320 5.78 9.32 -10.91
N LEU A 321 4.83 9.51 -9.99
CA LEU A 321 4.83 10.60 -9.02
C LEU A 321 5.11 10.10 -7.61
N ALA A 322 4.29 9.17 -7.08
CA ALA A 322 4.34 8.79 -5.67
C ALA A 322 5.62 8.02 -5.29
N ILE A 323 6.03 7.05 -6.12
CA ILE A 323 7.24 6.25 -5.86
C ILE A 323 8.51 7.11 -5.89
N PRO A 324 8.77 7.93 -6.94
CA PRO A 324 9.93 8.81 -6.90
C PRO A 324 9.85 9.85 -5.78
N ALA A 325 8.67 10.41 -5.51
CA ALA A 325 8.49 11.31 -4.39
C ALA A 325 8.92 10.63 -3.08
N GLY A 326 8.40 9.43 -2.80
CA GLY A 326 8.73 8.66 -1.60
C GLY A 326 10.23 8.38 -1.44
N GLY A 327 10.90 7.96 -2.52
CA GLY A 327 12.35 7.72 -2.52
C GLY A 327 13.16 9.00 -2.24
N VAL A 328 12.83 10.09 -2.95
CA VAL A 328 13.49 11.40 -2.76
C VAL A 328 13.26 11.93 -1.34
N LEU A 329 12.02 11.92 -0.86
CA LEU A 329 11.65 12.43 0.47
C LEU A 329 12.34 11.67 1.60
N ALA A 330 12.36 10.33 1.53
CA ALA A 330 13.03 9.52 2.54
C ALA A 330 14.54 9.80 2.56
N ALA A 331 15.18 9.92 1.38
CA ALA A 331 16.61 10.19 1.26
C ALA A 331 16.96 11.59 1.80
N LEU A 332 16.17 12.61 1.43
CA LEU A 332 16.32 13.97 1.93
C LEU A 332 16.15 14.03 3.46
N MET A 333 15.14 13.35 4.02
CA MET A 333 14.91 13.32 5.47
C MET A 333 16.10 12.71 6.21
N ALA A 334 16.67 11.63 5.67
CA ALA A 334 17.87 10.98 6.20
C ALA A 334 19.17 11.79 6.01
N GLY A 335 19.10 12.97 5.38
CA GLY A 335 20.24 13.88 5.22
C GLY A 335 21.11 13.63 3.99
N ASN A 336 20.58 12.92 2.98
CA ASN A 336 21.30 12.62 1.74
C ASN A 336 21.01 13.66 0.64
N ALA A 337 22.00 13.92 -0.21
CA ALA A 337 21.76 14.54 -1.52
C ALA A 337 21.19 13.48 -2.48
N VAL A 338 20.38 13.91 -3.44
CA VAL A 338 19.61 13.04 -4.31
C VAL A 338 19.82 13.38 -5.78
N ILE A 339 20.09 12.35 -6.58
CA ILE A 339 20.01 12.44 -8.05
C ILE A 339 18.80 11.64 -8.49
N LEU A 340 17.79 12.33 -9.04
CA LEU A 340 16.60 11.71 -9.60
C LEU A 340 16.83 11.37 -11.08
N LYS A 341 16.89 10.08 -11.40
CA LYS A 341 16.91 9.56 -12.77
C LYS A 341 15.54 8.95 -13.08
N PRO A 342 14.57 9.69 -13.65
CA PRO A 342 13.23 9.16 -13.92
C PRO A 342 13.26 8.04 -14.98
N ALA A 343 12.21 7.21 -15.00
CA ALA A 343 11.97 6.31 -16.12
C ALA A 343 11.74 7.13 -17.41
N PRO A 344 12.27 6.72 -18.57
CA PRO A 344 12.13 7.45 -19.83
C PRO A 344 10.67 7.79 -20.17
N GLU A 345 9.75 6.84 -19.94
CA GLU A 345 8.31 6.97 -20.22
C GLU A 345 7.59 7.98 -19.32
N ALA A 346 8.22 8.42 -18.23
CA ALA A 346 7.64 9.26 -17.19
C ALA A 346 8.47 10.52 -16.91
N THR A 347 9.29 10.95 -17.88
CA THR A 347 10.23 12.05 -17.70
C THR A 347 9.54 13.37 -17.41
N LEU A 348 8.36 13.64 -17.99
CA LEU A 348 7.60 14.85 -17.72
C LEU A 348 7.07 14.86 -16.29
N VAL A 349 6.49 13.75 -15.81
CA VAL A 349 6.05 13.69 -14.41
C VAL A 349 7.24 13.87 -13.45
N GLY A 350 8.38 13.24 -13.75
CA GLY A 350 9.62 13.43 -12.96
C GLY A 350 10.12 14.88 -12.95
N TRP A 351 9.98 15.59 -14.08
CA TRP A 351 10.32 17.00 -14.19
C TRP A 351 9.39 17.89 -13.37
N GLU A 352 8.08 17.70 -13.48
CA GLU A 352 7.10 18.43 -12.66
C GLU A 352 7.30 18.16 -11.16
N LEU A 353 7.66 16.93 -10.80
CA LEU A 353 8.00 16.54 -9.44
C LEU A 353 9.22 17.30 -8.93
N ALA A 354 10.34 17.31 -9.67
CA ALA A 354 11.56 18.03 -9.29
C ALA A 354 11.31 19.53 -9.14
N GLN A 355 10.54 20.13 -10.06
CA GLN A 355 10.13 21.53 -9.95
C GLN A 355 9.34 21.83 -8.67
N ALA A 356 8.41 20.96 -8.28
CA ALA A 356 7.64 21.12 -7.06
C ALA A 356 8.52 21.06 -5.81
N PHE A 357 9.52 20.17 -5.76
CA PHE A 357 10.51 20.17 -4.67
C PHE A 357 11.30 21.48 -4.59
N TRP A 358 11.78 22.00 -5.71
CA TRP A 358 12.53 23.26 -5.72
C TRP A 358 11.65 24.46 -5.35
N GLN A 359 10.38 24.47 -5.77
CA GLN A 359 9.40 25.50 -5.39
C GLN A 359 9.08 25.48 -3.89
N ALA A 360 9.10 24.31 -3.27
CA ALA A 360 8.96 24.14 -1.81
C ALA A 360 10.22 24.54 -1.01
N GLY A 361 11.34 24.83 -1.69
CA GLY A 361 12.57 25.31 -1.08
C GLY A 361 13.70 24.28 -0.97
N ILE A 362 13.55 23.09 -1.56
CA ILE A 362 14.68 22.14 -1.63
C ILE A 362 15.78 22.71 -2.54
N PRO A 363 17.04 22.79 -2.08
CA PRO A 363 18.14 23.31 -2.91
C PRO A 363 18.39 22.45 -4.16
N LYS A 364 18.67 23.11 -5.29
CA LYS A 364 18.90 22.47 -6.60
C LYS A 364 20.23 21.70 -6.72
N ASN A 365 21.17 21.96 -5.80
CA ASN A 365 22.41 21.17 -5.68
C ASN A 365 22.20 19.93 -4.80
N VAL A 366 21.22 19.96 -3.89
CA VAL A 366 20.83 18.82 -3.05
C VAL A 366 19.91 17.85 -3.80
N LEU A 367 18.95 18.34 -4.58
CA LEU A 367 18.12 17.52 -5.47
C LEU A 367 18.35 17.92 -6.92
N GLN A 368 18.93 17.00 -7.69
CA GLN A 368 19.23 17.17 -9.11
C GLN A 368 18.31 16.29 -9.98
N PHE A 369 17.94 16.80 -11.16
CA PHE A 369 17.11 16.09 -12.14
C PHE A 369 17.96 15.68 -13.35
N LEU A 370 18.17 14.38 -13.49
CA LEU A 370 19.16 13.84 -14.43
C LEU A 370 18.61 12.64 -15.23
N PRO A 371 17.68 12.86 -16.19
CA PRO A 371 17.39 11.87 -17.22
C PRO A 371 18.68 11.40 -17.90
N CYS A 372 18.90 10.09 -17.93
CA CYS A 372 20.16 9.50 -18.33
C CYS A 372 19.88 8.19 -19.10
N PRO A 373 20.58 7.92 -20.21
CA PRO A 373 20.35 6.71 -21.00
C PRO A 373 20.64 5.43 -20.20
N ASP A 374 19.99 4.34 -20.59
CA ASP A 374 20.16 3.00 -19.97
C ASP A 374 21.30 2.23 -20.65
N ASN A 375 22.49 2.82 -20.61
CA ASN A 375 23.73 2.28 -21.16
C ASN A 375 24.91 2.52 -20.19
N GLU A 376 26.14 2.56 -20.69
CA GLU A 376 27.36 2.78 -19.91
C GLU A 376 27.32 4.08 -19.08
N VAL A 377 26.61 5.12 -19.56
CA VAL A 377 26.45 6.39 -18.82
C VAL A 377 25.55 6.20 -17.60
N GLY A 378 24.42 5.49 -17.77
CA GLY A 378 23.52 5.14 -16.67
C GLY A 378 24.16 4.19 -15.67
N GLN A 379 24.96 3.23 -16.16
CA GLN A 379 25.77 2.35 -15.33
C GLN A 379 26.76 3.15 -14.48
N LYS A 380 27.53 4.07 -15.09
CA LYS A 380 28.47 4.94 -14.39
C LYS A 380 27.79 5.70 -13.25
N LEU A 381 26.59 6.24 -13.49
CA LEU A 381 25.84 6.97 -12.46
C LEU A 381 25.53 6.13 -11.23
N VAL A 382 25.07 4.88 -11.40
CA VAL A 382 24.63 4.04 -10.26
C VAL A 382 25.77 3.30 -9.57
N THR A 383 26.92 3.10 -10.25
CA THR A 383 28.08 2.39 -9.69
C THR A 383 29.23 3.30 -9.26
N ASP A 384 29.06 4.63 -9.27
CA ASP A 384 30.11 5.54 -8.85
C ASP A 384 30.37 5.44 -7.34
N SER A 385 31.63 5.45 -6.92
CA SER A 385 32.05 5.35 -5.52
C SER A 385 31.47 6.44 -4.59
N ARG A 386 31.01 7.58 -5.13
CA ARG A 386 30.34 8.64 -4.37
C ARG A 386 28.88 8.33 -4.04
N VAL A 387 28.27 7.37 -4.75
CA VAL A 387 26.89 6.93 -4.50
C VAL A 387 26.88 5.99 -3.31
N GLY A 388 26.30 6.46 -2.20
CA GLY A 388 26.19 5.70 -0.97
C GLY A 388 24.99 4.73 -0.94
N GLY A 389 24.04 4.88 -1.87
CA GLY A 389 22.94 3.94 -2.04
C GLY A 389 22.06 4.24 -3.26
N VAL A 390 21.33 3.21 -3.71
CA VAL A 390 20.41 3.30 -4.84
C VAL A 390 19.03 2.83 -4.41
N ILE A 391 18.02 3.67 -4.62
CA ILE A 391 16.61 3.31 -4.47
C ILE A 391 16.08 2.96 -5.86
N LEU A 392 15.81 1.67 -6.08
CA LEU A 392 15.23 1.16 -7.32
C LEU A 392 13.78 0.78 -7.08
N THR A 393 12.92 1.07 -8.04
CA THR A 393 11.65 0.34 -8.15
C THR A 393 11.42 -0.04 -9.59
N GLY A 394 11.31 -1.34 -9.85
CA GLY A 394 11.30 -1.86 -11.21
C GLY A 394 11.37 -3.39 -11.27
N SER A 395 12.01 -3.91 -12.31
CA SER A 395 12.10 -5.36 -12.50
C SER A 395 13.18 -6.00 -11.64
N LEU A 396 12.98 -7.27 -11.25
CA LEU A 396 14.02 -8.08 -10.62
C LEU A 396 15.28 -8.18 -11.50
N ALA A 397 15.10 -8.27 -12.82
CA ALA A 397 16.22 -8.31 -13.77
C ALA A 397 17.10 -7.06 -13.68
N THR A 398 16.52 -5.87 -13.50
CA THR A 398 17.26 -4.62 -13.31
C THR A 398 18.00 -4.62 -11.96
N ALA A 399 17.37 -5.09 -10.89
CA ALA A 399 18.02 -5.19 -9.58
C ALA A 399 19.25 -6.12 -9.64
N LYS A 400 19.11 -7.29 -10.26
CA LYS A 400 20.21 -8.24 -10.50
C LYS A 400 21.30 -7.67 -11.39
N LEU A 401 20.92 -6.89 -12.43
CA LEU A 401 21.88 -6.23 -13.31
C LEU A 401 22.76 -5.26 -12.51
N PHE A 402 22.17 -4.41 -11.65
CA PHE A 402 22.92 -3.46 -10.85
C PHE A 402 23.86 -4.18 -9.85
N GLN A 403 23.36 -5.22 -9.18
CA GLN A 403 24.19 -6.06 -8.30
C GLN A 403 25.30 -6.81 -9.05
N GLY A 404 25.09 -7.14 -10.32
CA GLY A 404 26.12 -7.74 -11.18
C GLY A 404 27.24 -6.76 -11.54
N TRP A 405 26.94 -5.46 -11.64
CA TRP A 405 27.95 -4.42 -11.86
C TRP A 405 28.73 -4.08 -10.60
N GLN A 406 28.04 -3.98 -9.45
CA GLN A 406 28.65 -3.68 -8.17
C GLN A 406 28.00 -4.55 -7.06
N PRO A 407 28.61 -5.70 -6.72
CA PRO A 407 28.01 -6.66 -5.78
C PRO A 407 27.74 -6.13 -4.39
N ASP A 408 28.57 -5.21 -3.89
CA ASP A 408 28.49 -4.61 -2.55
C ASP A 408 27.68 -3.30 -2.50
N MET A 409 27.01 -2.94 -3.61
CA MET A 409 26.16 -1.75 -3.66
C MET A 409 25.01 -1.86 -2.65
N ARG A 410 24.76 -0.76 -1.93
CA ARG A 410 23.58 -0.61 -1.08
C ARG A 410 22.33 -0.35 -1.92
N LEU A 411 21.72 -1.43 -2.38
CA LEU A 411 20.49 -1.40 -3.17
C LEU A 411 19.28 -1.60 -2.27
N MET A 412 18.31 -0.69 -2.37
CA MET A 412 16.95 -0.91 -1.89
C MET A 412 16.05 -0.99 -3.10
N ALA A 413 15.73 -2.21 -3.54
CA ALA A 413 14.87 -2.43 -4.68
C ALA A 413 13.52 -3.01 -4.26
N GLU A 414 12.46 -2.25 -4.50
CA GLU A 414 11.12 -2.81 -4.56
C GLU A 414 10.91 -3.35 -5.97
N THR A 415 10.71 -4.65 -6.07
CA THR A 415 10.52 -5.33 -7.35
C THR A 415 9.11 -5.88 -7.44
N SER A 416 8.78 -6.39 -8.62
CA SER A 416 7.40 -6.62 -8.98
C SER A 416 6.77 -7.85 -8.29
N GLY A 417 5.56 -8.26 -8.66
CA GLY A 417 4.81 -9.27 -7.90
C GLY A 417 3.91 -10.16 -8.75
N LYS A 418 3.82 -11.45 -8.40
CA LYS A 418 2.84 -12.37 -8.97
C LYS A 418 1.68 -12.62 -8.00
N ASN A 419 0.86 -11.59 -7.82
CA ASN A 419 -0.13 -11.54 -6.74
C ASN A 419 -1.39 -12.36 -7.03
N SER A 420 -2.01 -12.85 -5.97
CA SER A 420 -3.26 -13.60 -6.04
C SER A 420 -4.32 -13.06 -5.07
N LEU A 421 -5.58 -13.30 -5.41
CA LEU A 421 -6.72 -13.13 -4.52
C LEU A 421 -7.44 -14.48 -4.41
N ILE A 422 -7.41 -15.06 -3.21
CA ILE A 422 -8.06 -16.33 -2.87
C ILE A 422 -9.54 -16.06 -2.53
N ILE A 423 -10.46 -16.83 -3.13
CA ILE A 423 -11.90 -16.72 -2.85
C ILE A 423 -12.43 -18.09 -2.42
N THR A 424 -12.96 -18.17 -1.19
CA THR A 424 -13.51 -19.41 -0.63
C THR A 424 -15.03 -19.45 -0.78
N ALA A 425 -15.63 -20.63 -0.57
CA ALA A 425 -17.09 -20.79 -0.58
C ALA A 425 -17.79 -19.93 0.51
N MET A 426 -17.06 -19.52 1.54
CA MET A 426 -17.54 -18.68 2.64
C MET A 426 -17.46 -17.18 2.34
N ALA A 427 -17.09 -16.79 1.12
CA ALA A 427 -16.99 -15.40 0.70
C ALA A 427 -18.34 -14.75 0.38
N ASP A 428 -18.34 -13.42 0.41
CA ASP A 428 -19.34 -12.64 -0.33
C ASP A 428 -18.90 -12.53 -1.79
N HIS A 429 -19.53 -13.29 -2.66
CA HIS A 429 -19.14 -13.39 -4.07
C HIS A 429 -19.26 -12.04 -4.81
N ASP A 430 -20.27 -11.22 -4.51
CA ASP A 430 -20.45 -9.91 -5.17
C ASP A 430 -19.29 -8.97 -4.81
N LYS A 431 -18.94 -8.90 -3.52
CA LYS A 431 -17.78 -8.10 -3.08
C LYS A 431 -16.48 -8.67 -3.62
N ALA A 432 -16.30 -9.99 -3.57
CA ALA A 432 -15.09 -10.65 -4.06
C ALA A 432 -14.87 -10.39 -5.55
N ILE A 433 -15.92 -10.46 -6.38
CA ILE A 433 -15.84 -10.12 -7.80
C ILE A 433 -15.50 -8.64 -8.00
N LYS A 434 -16.17 -7.73 -7.28
CA LYS A 434 -15.88 -6.29 -7.37
C LYS A 434 -14.42 -5.99 -7.06
N ASP A 435 -13.91 -6.54 -5.95
CA ASP A 435 -12.55 -6.32 -5.48
C ASP A 435 -11.51 -7.01 -6.38
N LEU A 436 -11.82 -8.19 -6.92
CA LEU A 436 -10.99 -8.89 -7.90
C LEU A 436 -10.87 -8.12 -9.21
N VAL A 437 -11.99 -7.63 -9.76
CA VAL A 437 -12.00 -6.82 -10.99
C VAL A 437 -11.22 -5.53 -10.79
N LYS A 438 -11.41 -4.85 -9.65
CA LYS A 438 -10.64 -3.63 -9.31
C LYS A 438 -9.14 -3.94 -9.19
N SER A 439 -8.77 -5.04 -8.54
CA SER A 439 -7.37 -5.43 -8.33
C SER A 439 -6.67 -5.87 -9.61
N ALA A 440 -7.39 -6.53 -10.53
CA ALA A 440 -6.82 -7.08 -11.76
C ALA A 440 -6.69 -6.03 -12.88
N PHE A 441 -7.66 -5.11 -12.98
CA PHE A 441 -7.77 -4.21 -14.13
C PHE A 441 -7.62 -2.73 -13.80
N GLY A 442 -7.56 -2.36 -12.52
CA GLY A 442 -7.19 -1.00 -12.10
C GLY A 442 -5.81 -0.62 -12.65
N HIS A 443 -5.69 0.59 -13.19
CA HIS A 443 -4.53 1.04 -13.95
C HIS A 443 -4.07 0.04 -15.04
N ASN A 444 -5.02 -0.62 -15.70
CA ASN A 444 -4.78 -1.60 -16.76
C ASN A 444 -3.92 -2.80 -16.30
N GLY A 445 -3.96 -3.15 -15.01
CA GLY A 445 -3.12 -4.21 -14.45
C GLY A 445 -1.62 -3.87 -14.40
N GLN A 446 -1.22 -2.62 -14.69
CA GLN A 446 0.17 -2.15 -14.63
C GLN A 446 0.54 -1.74 -13.18
N LYS A 447 0.25 -2.59 -12.21
CA LYS A 447 0.62 -2.39 -10.80
C LYS A 447 1.42 -3.60 -10.35
N CYS A 448 2.50 -3.37 -9.63
CA CYS A 448 3.24 -4.44 -8.95
C CYS A 448 2.32 -5.22 -7.98
N SER A 449 1.26 -4.58 -7.46
CA SER A 449 0.22 -5.19 -6.60
C SER A 449 -0.98 -5.78 -7.36
N ALA A 450 -1.04 -5.70 -8.70
CA ALA A 450 -2.21 -6.16 -9.44
C ALA A 450 -2.50 -7.65 -9.20
N ALA A 451 -3.77 -7.99 -9.03
CA ALA A 451 -4.20 -9.39 -8.91
C ALA A 451 -4.12 -10.06 -10.29
N SER A 452 -2.99 -10.72 -10.55
CA SER A 452 -2.79 -11.49 -11.77
C SER A 452 -3.52 -12.85 -11.73
N LEU A 453 -3.77 -13.37 -10.53
CA LEU A 453 -4.39 -14.66 -10.30
C LEU A 453 -5.60 -14.54 -9.37
N ALA A 454 -6.69 -15.22 -9.71
CA ALA A 454 -7.73 -15.57 -8.75
C ALA A 454 -7.63 -17.07 -8.49
N ILE A 455 -7.47 -17.43 -7.22
CA ILE A 455 -7.39 -18.83 -6.80
C ILE A 455 -8.69 -19.14 -6.09
N LEU A 456 -9.54 -19.91 -6.76
CA LEU A 456 -10.92 -20.14 -6.33
C LEU A 456 -11.02 -21.55 -5.75
N GLU A 457 -11.65 -21.70 -4.59
CA GLU A 457 -12.06 -23.03 -4.14
C GLU A 457 -13.00 -23.68 -5.16
N ALA A 458 -13.00 -25.02 -5.18
CA ALA A 458 -13.71 -25.85 -6.14
C ALA A 458 -15.15 -25.37 -6.40
N GLU A 459 -15.93 -25.15 -5.34
CA GLU A 459 -17.33 -24.72 -5.39
C GLU A 459 -17.50 -23.35 -6.06
N VAL A 460 -16.55 -22.44 -5.85
CA VAL A 460 -16.56 -21.09 -6.44
C VAL A 460 -16.11 -21.15 -7.90
N TYR A 461 -15.05 -21.90 -8.18
CA TYR A 461 -14.51 -22.07 -9.53
C TYR A 461 -15.51 -22.74 -10.47
N ASP A 462 -16.15 -23.81 -10.00
CA ASP A 462 -17.07 -24.65 -10.79
C ASP A 462 -18.45 -23.95 -10.95
N SER A 463 -18.76 -22.94 -10.14
CA SER A 463 -19.99 -22.14 -10.22
C SER A 463 -20.08 -21.35 -11.54
N GLU A 464 -21.10 -21.66 -12.35
CA GLU A 464 -21.41 -20.90 -13.57
C GLU A 464 -21.87 -19.48 -13.25
N ALA A 465 -22.64 -19.29 -12.17
CA ALA A 465 -23.12 -17.98 -11.76
C ALA A 465 -21.96 -17.03 -11.41
N PHE A 466 -20.97 -17.52 -10.64
CA PHE A 466 -19.77 -16.76 -10.29
C PHE A 466 -18.97 -16.38 -11.55
N ARG A 467 -18.70 -17.35 -12.43
CA ARG A 467 -17.95 -17.11 -13.68
C ARG A 467 -18.65 -16.12 -14.60
N ARG A 468 -19.97 -16.23 -14.75
CA ARG A 468 -20.78 -15.29 -15.53
C ARG A 468 -20.70 -13.88 -14.97
N GLN A 469 -20.89 -13.74 -13.66
CA GLN A 469 -20.87 -12.43 -13.02
C GLN A 469 -19.48 -11.77 -13.06
N LEU A 470 -18.41 -12.54 -12.86
CA LEU A 470 -17.04 -12.05 -13.03
C LEU A 470 -16.77 -11.58 -14.46
N ARG A 471 -17.18 -12.38 -15.46
CA ARG A 471 -17.08 -12.01 -16.87
C ARG A 471 -17.84 -10.71 -17.16
N ASP A 472 -19.08 -10.60 -16.70
CA ASP A 472 -19.94 -9.45 -16.99
C ASP A 472 -19.40 -8.18 -16.30
N ALA A 473 -18.91 -8.30 -15.06
CA ALA A 473 -18.25 -7.20 -14.35
C ALA A 473 -17.02 -6.69 -15.11
N ALA A 474 -16.12 -7.59 -15.54
CA ALA A 474 -14.93 -7.21 -16.30
C ALA A 474 -15.26 -6.67 -17.71
N ALA A 475 -16.25 -7.25 -18.40
CA ALA A 475 -16.68 -6.82 -19.73
C ALA A 475 -17.41 -5.46 -19.72
N SER A 476 -17.95 -5.05 -18.57
CA SER A 476 -18.60 -3.75 -18.37
C SER A 476 -17.62 -2.58 -18.28
N LEU A 477 -16.34 -2.85 -18.05
CA LEU A 477 -15.31 -1.82 -17.98
C LEU A 477 -15.12 -1.15 -19.35
N THR A 478 -15.23 0.17 -19.35
CA THR A 478 -15.02 1.02 -20.52
C THR A 478 -13.52 1.13 -20.83
N ALA A 479 -13.13 0.59 -21.99
CA ALA A 479 -11.75 0.64 -22.48
C ALA A 479 -11.59 1.70 -23.58
N GLY A 480 -10.74 2.70 -23.36
CA GLY A 480 -10.54 3.80 -24.30
C GLY A 480 -9.44 4.79 -23.89
N PRO A 481 -9.24 5.89 -24.65
CA PRO A 481 -8.26 6.92 -24.33
C PRO A 481 -8.44 7.52 -22.92
N ALA A 482 -7.34 7.82 -22.24
CA ALA A 482 -7.36 8.39 -20.88
C ALA A 482 -8.04 9.77 -20.80
N TRP A 483 -7.97 10.55 -21.89
CA TRP A 483 -8.61 11.86 -22.03
C TRP A 483 -10.14 11.84 -22.00
N ASN A 484 -10.77 10.66 -22.02
CA ASN A 484 -12.19 10.51 -21.72
C ASN A 484 -12.33 9.87 -20.33
N THR A 485 -12.78 10.67 -19.36
CA THR A 485 -12.88 10.30 -17.95
C THR A 485 -13.89 9.19 -17.65
N ALA A 486 -14.75 8.84 -18.61
CA ALA A 486 -15.61 7.67 -18.51
C ALA A 486 -14.86 6.35 -18.71
N ASN A 487 -13.65 6.36 -19.27
CA ASN A 487 -12.83 5.16 -19.46
C ASN A 487 -12.08 4.82 -18.17
N VAL A 488 -12.18 3.56 -17.76
CA VAL A 488 -11.50 3.02 -16.58
C VAL A 488 -10.32 2.12 -16.96
N VAL A 489 -10.38 1.52 -18.15
CA VAL A 489 -9.24 0.83 -18.78
C VAL A 489 -8.69 1.75 -19.86
N THR A 490 -7.49 2.25 -19.66
CA THR A 490 -6.78 3.17 -20.54
C THR A 490 -5.66 2.45 -21.29
N PRO A 491 -4.92 3.12 -22.20
CA PRO A 491 -3.79 2.47 -22.87
C PRO A 491 -2.68 2.06 -21.88
N LEU A 492 -1.97 0.99 -22.21
CA LEU A 492 -0.69 0.63 -21.61
C LEU A 492 0.31 1.76 -21.83
N THR A 493 1.25 1.93 -20.89
CA THR A 493 2.27 2.97 -20.99
C THR A 493 3.21 2.68 -22.17
N GLN A 494 3.62 1.41 -22.30
CA GLN A 494 4.41 0.90 -23.41
C GLN A 494 3.60 -0.12 -24.24
N PRO A 495 3.97 -0.40 -25.50
CA PRO A 495 3.46 -1.56 -26.23
C PRO A 495 3.70 -2.85 -25.44
N PRO A 496 2.84 -3.87 -25.58
CA PRO A 496 3.00 -5.12 -24.84
C PRO A 496 4.35 -5.77 -25.16
N ASN A 497 5.12 -6.08 -24.13
CA ASN A 497 6.34 -6.87 -24.24
C ASN A 497 6.01 -8.33 -24.64
N PRO A 498 7.00 -9.19 -24.95
CA PRO A 498 6.73 -10.57 -25.38
C PRO A 498 5.86 -11.38 -24.41
N ASP A 499 6.05 -11.22 -23.09
CA ASP A 499 5.30 -11.94 -22.07
C ASP A 499 3.83 -11.50 -22.00
N LEU A 500 3.58 -10.19 -22.03
CA LEU A 500 2.23 -9.62 -22.06
C LEU A 500 1.53 -9.94 -23.38
N GLN A 501 2.24 -9.86 -24.50
CA GLN A 501 1.72 -10.24 -25.81
C GLN A 501 1.32 -11.71 -25.84
N ARG A 502 2.16 -12.59 -25.27
CA ARG A 502 1.85 -14.03 -25.09
C ARG A 502 0.61 -14.19 -24.22
N ALA A 503 0.53 -13.47 -23.10
CA ALA A 503 -0.62 -13.50 -22.21
C ALA A 503 -1.93 -13.07 -22.88
N PHE A 504 -1.91 -12.09 -23.80
CA PHE A 504 -3.09 -11.67 -24.54
C PHE A 504 -3.54 -12.63 -25.64
N THR A 505 -2.61 -13.34 -26.27
CA THR A 505 -2.87 -14.00 -27.56
C THR A 505 -2.85 -15.51 -27.51
N THR A 506 -2.21 -16.10 -26.51
CA THR A 506 -2.01 -17.55 -26.41
C THR A 506 -2.70 -18.13 -25.19
N LEU A 507 -3.11 -19.40 -25.29
CA LEU A 507 -3.64 -20.22 -24.20
C LEU A 507 -2.75 -21.45 -24.07
N GLU A 508 -2.45 -21.86 -22.84
CA GLU A 508 -1.77 -23.13 -22.57
C GLU A 508 -2.76 -24.31 -22.62
N GLU A 509 -2.26 -25.55 -22.60
CA GLU A 509 -3.11 -26.74 -22.64
C GLU A 509 -4.09 -26.76 -21.45
N GLY A 510 -5.38 -26.97 -21.74
CA GLY A 510 -6.45 -26.93 -20.73
C GLY A 510 -6.96 -25.52 -20.40
N GLU A 511 -6.34 -24.47 -20.92
CA GLU A 511 -6.86 -23.10 -20.77
C GLU A 511 -7.94 -22.76 -21.80
N SER A 512 -8.83 -21.86 -21.42
CA SER A 512 -9.81 -21.23 -22.32
C SER A 512 -10.03 -19.76 -21.95
N TRP A 513 -10.66 -18.98 -22.84
CA TRP A 513 -11.03 -17.60 -22.54
C TRP A 513 -12.40 -17.54 -21.88
N LEU A 514 -12.48 -17.10 -20.63
CA LEU A 514 -13.74 -16.62 -20.06
C LEU A 514 -14.09 -15.24 -20.64
N LEU A 515 -13.08 -14.40 -20.82
CA LEU A 515 -13.17 -13.11 -21.53
C LEU A 515 -11.91 -12.93 -22.37
N LYS A 516 -12.04 -12.92 -23.70
CA LYS A 516 -10.88 -12.74 -24.59
C LYS A 516 -10.51 -11.24 -24.70
N PRO A 517 -9.25 -10.85 -24.42
CA PRO A 517 -8.80 -9.47 -24.59
C PRO A 517 -8.80 -9.09 -26.08
N LYS A 518 -9.09 -7.81 -26.36
CA LYS A 518 -9.14 -7.27 -27.73
C LYS A 518 -8.44 -5.93 -27.79
N MET A 519 -7.52 -5.79 -28.74
CA MET A 519 -6.96 -4.49 -29.12
C MET A 519 -8.09 -3.58 -29.64
N ARG A 520 -8.06 -2.29 -29.28
CA ARG A 520 -9.10 -1.31 -29.63
C ARG A 520 -8.52 -0.14 -30.44
N GLY A 521 -9.32 0.35 -31.39
CA GLY A 521 -9.03 1.58 -32.14
C GLY A 521 -7.72 1.57 -32.94
N GLY A 522 -7.16 0.40 -33.25
CA GLY A 522 -5.85 0.29 -33.92
C GLY A 522 -4.66 0.73 -33.06
N ASN A 523 -4.87 1.06 -31.78
CA ASN A 523 -3.82 1.45 -30.86
C ASN A 523 -3.21 0.18 -30.22
N LEU A 524 -1.94 -0.11 -30.53
CA LEU A 524 -1.20 -1.27 -30.02
C LEU A 524 -1.13 -1.32 -28.48
N ARG A 525 -1.27 -0.16 -27.81
CA ARG A 525 -1.25 -0.04 -26.36
C ARG A 525 -2.64 -0.20 -25.73
N LEU A 526 -3.73 -0.16 -26.49
CA LEU A 526 -5.08 -0.16 -25.92
C LEU A 526 -5.75 -1.54 -26.07
N TRP A 527 -5.92 -2.22 -24.94
CA TRP A 527 -6.53 -3.56 -24.87
C TRP A 527 -7.70 -3.59 -23.89
N SER A 528 -8.75 -4.34 -24.22
CA SER A 528 -9.80 -4.66 -23.23
C SER A 528 -9.30 -5.71 -22.23
N PRO A 529 -9.92 -5.81 -21.03
CA PRO A 529 -9.64 -6.87 -20.07
C PRO A 529 -9.69 -8.27 -20.67
N GLY A 530 -8.80 -9.15 -20.18
CA GLY A 530 -8.77 -10.57 -20.50
C GLY A 530 -8.89 -11.45 -19.25
N ILE A 531 -9.59 -12.57 -19.34
CA ILE A 531 -9.70 -13.58 -18.27
C ILE A 531 -9.48 -14.98 -18.85
N LYS A 532 -8.38 -15.60 -18.42
CA LYS A 532 -8.04 -17.01 -18.67
C LYS A 532 -8.73 -17.91 -17.65
N LEU A 533 -9.38 -18.97 -18.11
CA LEU A 533 -9.93 -20.03 -17.29
C LEU A 533 -9.03 -21.27 -17.41
N GLY A 534 -8.65 -21.86 -16.28
CA GLY A 534 -7.96 -23.16 -16.28
C GLY A 534 -6.45 -23.07 -16.16
N VAL A 535 -5.93 -21.94 -15.67
CA VAL A 535 -4.50 -21.78 -15.40
C VAL A 535 -4.06 -22.87 -14.43
N LYS A 536 -3.02 -23.63 -14.82
CA LYS A 536 -2.52 -24.75 -14.04
C LYS A 536 -1.32 -24.35 -13.18
N PRO A 537 -1.07 -25.08 -12.07
CA PRO A 537 0.13 -24.85 -11.27
C PRO A 537 1.39 -25.01 -12.12
N ASN A 538 2.39 -24.20 -11.83
CA ASN A 538 3.72 -24.18 -12.45
C ASN A 538 3.76 -23.92 -13.98
N THR A 539 2.68 -23.42 -14.57
CA THR A 539 2.71 -22.98 -15.98
C THR A 539 3.20 -21.54 -16.13
N PHE A 540 3.40 -21.09 -17.38
CA PHE A 540 3.89 -19.74 -17.67
C PHE A 540 3.02 -18.67 -16.99
N PHE A 541 1.70 -18.73 -17.17
CA PHE A 541 0.85 -17.67 -16.61
C PHE A 541 0.77 -17.72 -15.09
N HIS A 542 1.03 -18.86 -14.45
CA HIS A 542 1.10 -18.96 -12.99
C HIS A 542 2.38 -18.31 -12.43
N LEU A 543 3.53 -18.48 -13.08
CA LEU A 543 4.84 -18.08 -12.55
C LEU A 543 5.37 -16.75 -13.10
N THR A 544 4.89 -16.30 -14.26
CA THR A 544 5.39 -15.08 -14.92
C THR A 544 4.44 -13.91 -14.71
N GLU A 545 4.96 -12.78 -14.26
CA GLU A 545 4.21 -11.53 -14.20
C GLU A 545 4.15 -10.86 -15.58
N CYS A 546 2.94 -10.59 -16.07
CA CYS A 546 2.72 -10.04 -17.40
C CYS A 546 2.46 -8.52 -17.40
N PHE A 547 2.23 -7.91 -16.24
CA PHE A 547 2.09 -6.45 -16.07
C PHE A 547 1.07 -5.77 -17.01
N GLY A 548 -0.13 -6.36 -17.12
CA GLY A 548 -1.20 -5.84 -17.98
C GLY A 548 -2.57 -6.40 -17.59
N PRO A 549 -3.66 -6.04 -18.32
CA PRO A 549 -5.03 -6.28 -17.91
C PRO A 549 -5.49 -7.72 -18.25
N VAL A 550 -4.79 -8.72 -17.71
CA VAL A 550 -5.09 -10.15 -17.88
C VAL A 550 -5.14 -10.84 -16.52
N LEU A 551 -6.26 -11.50 -16.25
CA LEU A 551 -6.49 -12.28 -15.03
C LEU A 551 -6.48 -13.79 -15.36
N GLY A 552 -5.85 -14.59 -14.51
CA GLY A 552 -5.88 -16.06 -14.59
C GLY A 552 -6.69 -16.68 -13.47
N LEU A 553 -7.61 -17.58 -13.81
CA LEU A 553 -8.39 -18.34 -12.82
C LEU A 553 -7.79 -19.73 -12.62
N MET A 554 -7.40 -19.99 -11.36
CA MET A 554 -6.93 -21.27 -10.89
C MET A 554 -7.97 -21.92 -9.99
N ARG A 555 -8.08 -23.24 -10.08
CA ARG A 555 -8.96 -24.05 -9.21
C ARG A 555 -8.12 -24.66 -8.09
N ALA A 556 -8.53 -24.46 -6.85
CA ALA A 556 -7.97 -25.10 -5.68
C ALA A 556 -8.99 -26.06 -5.06
N ASP A 557 -8.53 -27.15 -4.45
CA ASP A 557 -9.44 -28.14 -3.83
C ASP A 557 -9.94 -27.70 -2.46
N ASN A 558 -9.18 -26.82 -1.79
CA ASN A 558 -9.49 -26.22 -0.50
C ASN A 558 -8.52 -25.06 -0.23
N LEU A 559 -8.76 -24.31 0.87
CA LEU A 559 -7.91 -23.20 1.29
C LEU A 559 -6.41 -23.53 1.43
N ASP A 560 -6.01 -24.70 1.93
CA ASP A 560 -4.58 -25.02 2.05
C ASP A 560 -3.92 -25.15 0.69
N HIS A 561 -4.55 -25.87 -0.24
CA HIS A 561 -4.09 -25.96 -1.62
C HIS A 561 -4.06 -24.56 -2.24
N ALA A 562 -5.05 -23.70 -1.98
CA ALA A 562 -5.05 -22.32 -2.48
C ALA A 562 -3.86 -21.48 -1.95
N ILE A 563 -3.50 -21.64 -0.66
CA ILE A 563 -2.33 -20.99 -0.05
C ILE A 563 -1.03 -21.51 -0.69
N GLU A 564 -0.92 -22.81 -0.92
CA GLU A 564 0.25 -23.41 -1.58
C GLU A 564 0.44 -22.86 -2.99
N LEU A 565 -0.65 -22.79 -3.78
CA LEU A 565 -0.63 -22.16 -5.10
C LEU A 565 -0.23 -20.69 -5.05
N SER A 566 -0.77 -19.92 -4.10
CA SER A 566 -0.41 -18.51 -3.95
C SER A 566 1.05 -18.30 -3.52
N ASN A 567 1.63 -19.23 -2.77
CA ASN A 567 3.00 -19.12 -2.27
C ASN A 567 4.04 -19.69 -3.26
N ALA A 568 3.60 -20.36 -4.32
CA ALA A 568 4.48 -21.05 -5.26
C ALA A 568 5.33 -20.12 -6.15
N PRO A 569 4.85 -18.95 -6.62
CA PRO A 569 5.72 -17.99 -7.30
C PRO A 569 6.87 -17.50 -6.40
N ASP A 570 7.98 -17.12 -7.03
CA ASP A 570 9.16 -16.57 -6.35
C ASP A 570 8.89 -15.19 -5.71
N PHE A 571 7.75 -14.57 -6.01
CA PHE A 571 7.33 -13.28 -5.51
C PHE A 571 6.46 -13.39 -4.25
N GLY A 572 6.44 -12.31 -3.45
CA GLY A 572 5.72 -12.24 -2.19
C GLY A 572 5.28 -10.81 -1.84
N LEU A 573 4.70 -10.08 -2.80
CA LEU A 573 4.33 -8.67 -2.61
C LEU A 573 2.97 -8.50 -1.93
N THR A 574 1.87 -8.76 -2.66
CA THR A 574 0.50 -8.67 -2.13
C THR A 574 -0.23 -10.00 -2.24
N SER A 575 -1.14 -10.27 -1.29
CA SER A 575 -2.08 -11.39 -1.39
C SER A 575 -3.40 -11.03 -0.72
N GLY A 576 -4.50 -11.52 -1.29
CA GLY A 576 -5.86 -11.27 -0.81
C GLY A 576 -6.59 -12.54 -0.40
N LEU A 577 -7.48 -12.43 0.58
CA LEU A 577 -8.46 -13.46 0.92
C LEU A 577 -9.86 -12.84 0.98
N HIS A 578 -10.81 -13.41 0.26
CA HIS A 578 -12.23 -13.24 0.52
C HIS A 578 -12.76 -14.48 1.23
N SER A 579 -13.14 -14.30 2.49
CA SER A 579 -13.82 -15.27 3.35
C SER A 579 -14.47 -14.55 4.51
N LEU A 580 -15.69 -14.95 4.88
CA LEU A 580 -16.33 -14.49 6.12
C LEU A 580 -16.06 -15.43 7.31
N ASP A 581 -15.38 -16.56 7.09
CA ASP A 581 -15.02 -17.51 8.14
C ASP A 581 -13.72 -17.10 8.83
N ARG A 582 -13.79 -16.85 10.14
CA ARG A 582 -12.63 -16.42 10.94
C ARG A 582 -11.54 -17.47 11.05
N ARG A 583 -11.88 -18.76 10.97
CA ARG A 583 -10.92 -19.87 11.01
C ARG A 583 -10.10 -19.90 9.73
N GLU A 584 -10.75 -19.66 8.59
CA GLU A 584 -10.07 -19.50 7.29
C GLU A 584 -9.15 -18.28 7.29
N ILE A 585 -9.65 -17.13 7.76
CA ILE A 585 -8.86 -15.90 7.87
C ILE A 585 -7.60 -16.14 8.71
N LYS A 586 -7.74 -16.73 9.91
CA LYS A 586 -6.59 -17.04 10.77
C LYS A 586 -5.62 -17.98 10.08
N ARG A 587 -6.10 -19.08 9.49
CA ARG A 587 -5.27 -20.09 8.82
C ARG A 587 -4.47 -19.47 7.67
N TRP A 588 -5.11 -18.61 6.87
CA TRP A 588 -4.46 -17.89 5.78
C TRP A 588 -3.43 -16.88 6.30
N ARG A 589 -3.78 -16.06 7.29
CA ARG A 589 -2.90 -15.04 7.91
C ARG A 589 -1.63 -15.65 8.52
N ASP A 590 -1.71 -16.89 8.99
CA ASP A 590 -0.58 -17.62 9.58
C ASP A 590 0.36 -18.24 8.53
N LYS A 591 -0.13 -18.59 7.34
CA LYS A 591 0.59 -19.39 6.33
C LYS A 591 0.96 -18.66 5.04
N ILE A 592 0.27 -17.58 4.69
CA ILE A 592 0.52 -16.84 3.45
C ILE A 592 1.87 -16.12 3.52
N GLN A 593 2.62 -16.12 2.42
CA GLN A 593 3.96 -15.54 2.32
C GLN A 593 3.96 -14.31 1.41
N ALA A 594 3.41 -13.21 1.90
CA ALA A 594 3.45 -11.92 1.22
C ALA A 594 3.60 -10.76 2.21
N GLY A 595 4.21 -9.66 1.77
CA GLY A 595 4.43 -8.48 2.61
C GLY A 595 3.16 -7.68 2.92
N ASN A 596 2.18 -7.62 2.01
CA ASN A 596 0.92 -6.90 2.19
C ASN A 596 -0.27 -7.85 2.04
N LEU A 597 -1.05 -8.00 3.12
CA LEU A 597 -2.18 -8.90 3.22
C LEU A 597 -3.49 -8.12 3.25
N TYR A 598 -4.48 -8.58 2.50
CA TYR A 598 -5.77 -7.91 2.38
C TYR A 598 -6.91 -8.91 2.56
N ILE A 599 -7.85 -8.62 3.45
CA ILE A 599 -8.96 -9.52 3.77
C ILE A 599 -10.29 -8.81 3.51
N ASN A 600 -11.13 -9.43 2.67
CA ASN A 600 -12.44 -8.92 2.24
C ASN A 600 -12.38 -7.51 1.62
N ARG A 601 -11.38 -7.30 0.76
CA ARG A 601 -11.12 -6.06 0.01
C ARG A 601 -10.16 -6.32 -1.14
N HIS A 602 -10.10 -5.40 -2.09
CA HIS A 602 -9.07 -5.32 -3.13
C HIS A 602 -7.64 -5.22 -2.56
N ILE A 603 -6.65 -5.69 -3.33
CA ILE A 603 -5.24 -5.84 -2.88
C ILE A 603 -4.29 -4.73 -3.35
N THR A 604 -4.83 -3.69 -4.00
CA THR A 604 -4.08 -2.56 -4.57
C THR A 604 -4.45 -1.25 -3.87
N GLY A 605 -3.66 -0.20 -4.06
CA GLY A 605 -3.96 1.13 -3.48
C GLY A 605 -3.65 1.16 -1.99
N ALA A 606 -2.47 0.65 -1.64
CA ALA A 606 -1.92 0.79 -0.30
C ALA A 606 -1.81 2.28 0.04
N ILE A 607 -2.18 2.64 1.27
CA ILE A 607 -2.15 4.01 1.76
C ILE A 607 -1.02 4.11 2.79
N VAL A 608 -0.18 5.14 2.67
CA VAL A 608 0.94 5.42 3.58
C VAL A 608 0.49 5.34 5.05
N GLN A 609 1.34 4.76 5.90
CA GLN A 609 1.07 4.40 7.31
C GLN A 609 -0.01 3.32 7.51
N ARG A 610 -1.13 3.34 6.78
CA ARG A 610 -2.19 2.34 6.95
C ARG A 610 -1.74 0.97 6.49
N GLN A 611 -1.19 0.90 5.28
CA GLN A 611 -0.64 -0.34 4.72
C GLN A 611 0.76 -0.08 4.17
N PRO A 612 1.79 0.11 5.02
CA PRO A 612 3.17 0.25 4.55
C PRO A 612 3.49 -0.81 3.50
N PHE A 613 4.06 -0.39 2.38
CA PHE A 613 4.10 -1.18 1.17
C PHE A 613 5.49 -1.76 0.90
N GLY A 614 5.54 -3.06 0.65
CA GLY A 614 6.76 -3.74 0.25
C GLY A 614 6.65 -5.26 0.36
N GLY A 615 7.47 -5.98 -0.39
CA GLY A 615 7.34 -7.43 -0.55
C GLY A 615 8.31 -8.27 0.26
N TRP A 616 8.12 -9.59 0.20
CA TRP A 616 9.10 -10.61 0.59
C TRP A 616 9.59 -11.35 -0.66
N LYS A 617 10.56 -12.26 -0.48
CA LYS A 617 11.14 -13.07 -1.54
C LYS A 617 11.69 -12.17 -2.67
N ALA A 618 11.51 -12.58 -3.93
CA ALA A 618 11.95 -11.84 -5.09
C ALA A 618 11.17 -10.54 -5.37
N SER A 619 10.26 -10.11 -4.48
CA SER A 619 9.60 -8.79 -4.55
C SER A 619 10.37 -7.69 -3.82
N SER A 620 11.43 -8.02 -3.08
CA SER A 620 12.29 -7.04 -2.42
C SER A 620 13.76 -7.48 -2.48
N VAL A 621 14.67 -6.55 -2.78
CA VAL A 621 16.12 -6.77 -2.72
C VAL A 621 16.71 -5.74 -1.76
N GLY A 622 17.52 -6.22 -0.81
CA GLY A 622 18.13 -5.40 0.22
C GLY A 622 17.46 -5.54 1.61
N PRO A 623 17.51 -4.51 2.47
CA PRO A 623 17.05 -4.59 3.86
C PRO A 623 15.54 -4.85 4.05
N GLY A 624 14.71 -4.50 3.05
CA GLY A 624 13.30 -4.85 3.00
C GLY A 624 12.38 -4.10 3.98
N ALA A 625 12.74 -2.88 4.38
CA ALA A 625 11.80 -2.00 5.08
C ALA A 625 10.75 -1.46 4.09
N LYS A 626 9.49 -1.37 4.52
CA LYS A 626 8.36 -0.98 3.68
C LYS A 626 8.29 0.53 3.48
N ALA A 627 8.08 0.96 2.24
CA ALA A 627 7.78 2.34 1.92
C ALA A 627 6.52 2.80 2.67
N GLY A 628 6.57 4.00 3.23
CA GLY A 628 5.47 4.57 4.02
C GLY A 628 5.30 3.90 5.39
N GLY A 629 6.30 3.12 5.80
CA GLY A 629 6.41 2.48 7.11
C GLY A 629 7.48 3.12 8.00
N PRO A 630 7.51 2.74 9.29
CA PRO A 630 8.30 3.42 10.32
C PRO A 630 9.81 3.24 10.18
N ASN A 631 10.28 2.30 9.36
CA ASN A 631 11.69 1.95 9.25
C ASN A 631 12.35 2.35 7.92
N TYR A 632 11.59 2.85 6.94
CA TYR A 632 12.12 3.14 5.60
C TYR A 632 13.20 4.22 5.60
N ALA A 633 12.97 5.36 6.27
CA ALA A 633 13.98 6.42 6.39
C ALA A 633 15.24 5.97 7.16
N LEU A 634 15.09 5.01 8.08
CA LEU A 634 16.19 4.53 8.94
C LEU A 634 17.21 3.70 8.18
N GLN A 635 16.89 3.20 6.98
CA GLN A 635 17.81 2.42 6.14
C GLN A 635 18.68 3.31 5.24
N LEU A 636 18.40 4.62 5.20
CA LEU A 636 19.07 5.62 4.36
C LEU A 636 20.20 6.35 5.11
N GLY A 637 20.77 5.69 6.11
CA GLY A 637 21.95 6.12 6.86
C GLY A 637 22.59 4.95 7.58
N ARG A 638 23.83 5.16 8.02
CA ARG A 638 24.60 4.23 8.85
C ARG A 638 24.42 4.61 10.31
N TRP A 639 24.13 3.61 11.14
CA TRP A 639 23.94 3.81 12.57
C TRP A 639 25.20 3.39 13.33
N SER A 640 25.51 4.12 14.40
CA SER A 640 26.63 3.83 15.30
C SER A 640 26.19 3.98 16.75
N GLN A 641 26.67 3.09 17.62
CA GLN A 641 26.45 3.16 19.06
C GLN A 641 27.36 4.26 19.64
N VAL A 642 26.80 5.18 20.42
CA VAL A 642 27.55 6.28 21.05
C VAL A 642 27.47 6.29 22.58
N ASP A 643 26.48 5.62 23.15
CA ASP A 643 26.31 5.44 24.60
C ASP A 643 25.74 4.03 24.90
N THR A 644 25.64 3.63 26.16
CA THR A 644 24.96 2.39 26.55
C THR A 644 23.44 2.56 26.47
N PRO A 645 22.67 1.57 25.97
CA PRO A 645 21.21 1.66 25.91
C PRO A 645 20.58 1.94 27.29
N LYS A 646 19.77 3.00 27.37
CA LYS A 646 19.06 3.39 28.60
C LYS A 646 17.72 2.66 28.76
N ASN A 647 17.04 2.44 27.65
CA ASN A 647 15.77 1.72 27.60
C ASN A 647 16.02 0.21 27.65
N GLN A 648 15.66 -0.41 28.78
CA GLN A 648 15.88 -1.84 29.05
C GLN A 648 14.64 -2.46 29.72
N ALA A 649 14.46 -3.77 29.54
CA ALA A 649 13.39 -4.55 30.18
C ALA A 649 13.91 -5.94 30.58
N ASP A 650 13.11 -6.66 31.38
CA ASP A 650 13.45 -8.01 31.81
C ASP A 650 13.55 -8.98 30.62
N VAL A 651 14.66 -9.71 30.57
CA VAL A 651 14.95 -10.69 29.54
C VAL A 651 14.14 -11.98 29.79
N SER A 652 13.56 -12.56 28.73
CA SER A 652 12.79 -13.81 28.86
C SER A 652 13.68 -14.98 29.31
N SER A 653 13.07 -16.03 29.87
CA SER A 653 13.81 -17.21 30.34
C SER A 653 14.66 -17.85 29.22
N GLU A 654 14.12 -17.90 28.00
CA GLU A 654 14.71 -18.47 26.83
C GLU A 654 15.91 -17.65 26.32
N VAL A 655 15.81 -16.32 26.37
CA VAL A 655 16.92 -15.42 25.99
C VAL A 655 17.98 -15.41 27.10
N ASN A 656 17.59 -15.48 28.37
CA ASN A 656 18.53 -15.51 29.49
C ASN A 656 19.45 -16.74 29.44
N VAL A 657 18.97 -17.90 28.99
CA VAL A 657 19.83 -19.08 28.78
C VAL A 657 20.96 -18.79 27.79
N VAL A 658 20.67 -18.05 26.71
CA VAL A 658 21.69 -17.63 25.74
C VAL A 658 22.60 -16.57 26.36
N LEU A 659 22.04 -15.60 27.08
CA LEU A 659 22.82 -14.55 27.77
C LEU A 659 23.86 -15.13 28.74
N GLN A 660 23.49 -16.08 29.59
CA GLN A 660 24.43 -16.70 30.53
C GLN A 660 25.59 -17.40 29.82
N ARG A 661 25.35 -17.98 28.64
CA ARG A 661 26.41 -18.56 27.80
C ARG A 661 27.32 -17.49 27.20
N CYS A 662 26.73 -16.40 26.70
CA CYS A 662 27.47 -15.26 26.18
C CYS A 662 28.36 -14.60 27.26
N LEU A 663 27.84 -14.43 28.48
CA LEU A 663 28.57 -13.86 29.62
C LEU A 663 29.78 -14.72 30.03
N ALA A 664 29.72 -16.03 29.82
CA ALA A 664 30.86 -16.92 30.07
C ALA A 664 31.97 -16.81 29.00
N MET A 665 31.67 -16.21 27.84
CA MET A 665 32.58 -16.12 26.69
C MET A 665 33.21 -14.75 26.51
N VAL A 666 32.43 -13.70 26.73
CA VAL A 666 32.89 -12.31 26.62
C VAL A 666 33.81 -12.00 27.79
N LYS A 667 34.95 -11.37 27.50
CA LYS A 667 35.96 -10.98 28.51
C LYS A 667 35.99 -9.46 28.65
N GLY A 668 36.18 -8.99 29.89
CA GLY A 668 36.29 -7.56 30.21
C GLY A 668 34.99 -6.98 30.74
N GLU A 669 35.08 -6.19 31.80
CA GLU A 669 33.94 -5.64 32.55
C GLU A 669 33.03 -4.79 31.65
N THR A 670 33.60 -3.86 30.88
CA THR A 670 32.85 -3.01 29.95
C THR A 670 32.08 -3.80 28.89
N ALA A 671 32.69 -4.86 28.34
CA ALA A 671 32.04 -5.70 27.33
C ALA A 671 30.89 -6.53 27.93
N LEU A 672 31.02 -6.95 29.20
CA LEU A 672 29.95 -7.64 29.93
C LEU A 672 28.80 -6.68 30.28
N GLU A 673 29.09 -5.44 30.67
CA GLU A 673 28.08 -4.40 30.90
C GLU A 673 27.31 -4.09 29.61
N GLU A 674 28.02 -3.90 28.50
CA GLU A 674 27.43 -3.64 27.19
C GLU A 674 26.55 -4.80 26.73
N LEU A 675 26.99 -6.05 26.89
CA LEU A 675 26.21 -7.23 26.53
C LEU A 675 24.91 -7.34 27.35
N ASN A 676 24.97 -7.06 28.66
CA ASN A 676 23.77 -7.05 29.50
C ASN A 676 22.81 -5.93 29.09
N ALA A 677 23.33 -4.74 28.82
CA ALA A 677 22.52 -3.62 28.35
C ALA A 677 21.88 -3.91 26.98
N ALA A 678 22.61 -4.56 26.07
CA ALA A 678 22.07 -5.01 24.79
C ALA A 678 20.92 -6.00 24.99
N ALA A 679 21.10 -7.01 25.84
CA ALA A 679 20.04 -7.98 26.15
C ALA A 679 18.78 -7.30 26.70
N GLY A 680 18.95 -6.37 27.65
CA GLY A 680 17.85 -5.58 28.21
C GLY A 680 17.18 -4.69 27.16
N SER A 681 17.95 -4.06 26.28
CA SER A 681 17.43 -3.21 25.20
C SER A 681 16.67 -4.01 24.15
N TYR A 682 17.15 -5.19 23.79
CA TYR A 682 16.48 -6.10 22.86
C TYR A 682 15.15 -6.57 23.46
N ALA A 683 15.14 -6.94 24.74
CA ALA A 683 13.92 -7.30 25.45
C ALA A 683 12.92 -6.14 25.48
N TRP A 684 13.37 -4.92 25.75
CA TRP A 684 12.53 -3.72 25.72
C TRP A 684 11.92 -3.50 24.34
N ALA A 685 12.74 -3.47 23.28
CA ALA A 685 12.27 -3.24 21.91
C ALA A 685 11.29 -4.32 21.43
N TRP A 686 11.51 -5.57 21.83
CA TRP A 686 10.55 -6.65 21.58
C TRP A 686 9.23 -6.42 22.30
N GLN A 687 9.28 -6.11 23.60
CA GLN A 687 8.08 -5.93 24.43
C GLN A 687 7.28 -4.69 24.07
N THR A 688 7.90 -3.62 23.57
CA THR A 688 7.23 -2.34 23.29
C THR A 688 6.89 -2.12 21.83
N HIS A 689 7.63 -2.75 20.90
CA HIS A 689 7.52 -2.48 19.47
C HIS A 689 7.37 -3.76 18.62
N TYR A 690 8.41 -4.59 18.54
CA TYR A 690 8.49 -5.66 17.54
C TYR A 690 7.59 -6.87 17.82
N GLY A 691 7.30 -7.15 19.10
CA GLY A 691 6.44 -8.26 19.53
C GLY A 691 4.95 -7.94 19.52
N ARG A 692 4.53 -6.76 19.02
CA ARG A 692 3.12 -6.32 19.01
C ARG A 692 2.63 -6.11 17.58
N GLU A 693 1.36 -6.45 17.34
CA GLU A 693 0.61 -5.96 16.17
C GLU A 693 0.02 -4.59 16.56
N HIS A 694 0.11 -3.59 15.68
CA HIS A 694 -0.42 -2.25 15.96
C HIS A 694 -1.15 -1.65 14.76
N ASP A 695 -2.23 -0.89 15.02
CA ASP A 695 -2.96 -0.13 14.01
C ASP A 695 -2.87 1.37 14.36
N PRO A 696 -1.92 2.12 13.77
CA PRO A 696 -1.74 3.54 14.09
C PRO A 696 -2.85 4.42 13.48
N SER A 697 -3.63 3.92 12.52
CA SER A 697 -4.57 4.72 11.75
C SER A 697 -6.01 4.64 12.26
N GLN A 698 -6.39 3.54 12.94
CA GLN A 698 -7.68 3.38 13.65
C GLN A 698 -8.90 3.73 12.78
N ILE A 699 -8.94 3.23 11.54
CA ILE A 699 -10.01 3.55 10.59
C ILE A 699 -11.29 2.79 10.96
N LEU A 700 -12.41 3.51 11.06
CA LEU A 700 -13.69 2.87 11.36
C LEU A 700 -14.12 1.94 10.21
N GLY A 701 -14.35 0.66 10.54
CA GLY A 701 -14.72 -0.40 9.60
C GLY A 701 -13.56 -1.09 8.88
N GLU A 702 -12.32 -0.63 9.08
CA GLU A 702 -11.11 -1.15 8.44
C GLU A 702 -9.95 -1.24 9.46
N ALA A 703 -9.52 -2.45 9.79
CA ALA A 703 -8.34 -2.66 10.64
C ALA A 703 -7.10 -2.68 9.76
N ASN A 704 -6.05 -1.97 10.18
CA ASN A 704 -4.80 -1.77 9.45
C ASN A 704 -3.62 -2.12 10.34
N GLU A 705 -3.44 -3.41 10.56
CA GLU A 705 -2.42 -3.94 11.45
C GLU A 705 -1.07 -3.94 10.75
N PHE A 706 -0.06 -3.48 11.47
CA PHE A 706 1.33 -3.62 11.10
C PHE A 706 2.02 -4.53 12.12
N ARG A 707 2.81 -5.49 11.62
CA ARG A 707 3.49 -6.48 12.45
C ARG A 707 4.84 -6.88 11.87
N TYR A 708 5.60 -7.59 12.69
CA TYR A 708 6.90 -8.13 12.32
C TYR A 708 6.88 -9.65 12.35
N ARG A 709 7.49 -10.28 11.35
CA ARG A 709 7.60 -11.74 11.22
C ARG A 709 9.07 -12.14 11.25
N PRO A 710 9.44 -13.18 12.01
CA PRO A 710 10.81 -13.69 12.00
C PRO A 710 11.27 -14.03 10.58
N CYS A 711 12.52 -13.70 10.26
CA CYS A 711 13.19 -14.26 9.09
C CYS A 711 13.26 -15.79 9.21
N PRO A 712 13.19 -16.56 8.11
CA PRO A 712 13.30 -18.02 8.18
C PRO A 712 14.65 -18.50 8.73
N MET A 713 15.71 -17.74 8.51
CA MET A 713 17.07 -18.03 8.91
C MET A 713 17.92 -16.76 8.90
N VAL A 714 18.84 -16.64 9.86
CA VAL A 714 19.98 -15.72 9.77
C VAL A 714 21.27 -16.53 9.74
N LEU A 715 22.11 -16.25 8.75
CA LEU A 715 23.48 -16.73 8.67
C LEU A 715 24.39 -15.68 9.27
N VAL A 716 25.41 -16.12 10.01
CA VAL A 716 26.45 -15.25 10.55
C VAL A 716 27.78 -15.68 9.98
N ARG A 717 28.60 -14.72 9.55
CA ARG A 717 30.02 -14.92 9.29
C ARG A 717 30.80 -14.05 10.25
N ALA A 718 31.73 -14.64 10.99
CA ALA A 718 32.57 -13.93 11.97
C ALA A 718 33.93 -14.61 12.11
N ASP A 719 34.95 -13.91 12.59
CA ASP A 719 36.34 -14.40 12.70
C ASP A 719 36.65 -15.08 14.06
N GLY A 720 35.64 -15.29 14.91
CA GLY A 720 35.77 -16.02 16.17
C GLY A 720 35.96 -15.10 17.38
N GLU A 721 37.10 -15.19 18.06
CA GLU A 721 37.32 -14.51 19.35
C GLU A 721 37.36 -12.98 19.26
N ALA A 722 37.82 -12.44 18.12
CA ALA A 722 37.86 -10.99 17.88
C ALA A 722 36.46 -10.34 17.87
N ASP A 723 35.44 -11.11 17.45
CA ASP A 723 34.06 -10.65 17.31
C ASP A 723 33.15 -11.21 18.41
N ALA A 724 33.71 -11.73 19.51
CA ALA A 724 32.94 -12.51 20.49
C ALA A 724 31.74 -11.74 21.06
N LEU A 725 31.90 -10.45 21.36
CA LEU A 725 30.83 -9.58 21.84
C LEU A 725 29.71 -9.43 20.80
N ASP A 726 30.06 -9.15 19.56
CA ASP A 726 29.11 -8.90 18.48
C ASP A 726 28.38 -10.17 18.04
N VAL A 727 29.07 -11.31 17.99
CA VAL A 727 28.42 -12.61 17.77
C VAL A 727 27.45 -12.93 18.92
N CYS A 728 27.80 -12.61 20.16
CA CYS A 728 26.90 -12.76 21.30
C CYS A 728 25.66 -11.86 21.21
N LYS A 729 25.83 -10.60 20.80
CA LYS A 729 24.71 -9.68 20.52
C LYS A 729 23.81 -10.22 19.41
N ILE A 730 24.37 -10.67 18.29
CA ILE A 730 23.62 -11.28 17.18
C ILE A 730 22.82 -12.50 17.67
N ALA A 731 23.42 -13.35 18.50
CA ALA A 731 22.74 -14.51 19.07
C ALA A 731 21.57 -14.13 19.98
N LEU A 732 21.75 -13.10 20.82
CA LEU A 732 20.68 -12.57 21.67
C LEU A 732 19.55 -11.94 20.85
N ALA A 733 19.88 -11.16 19.81
CA ALA A 733 18.92 -10.55 18.90
C ALA A 733 18.09 -11.61 18.16
N ALA A 734 18.77 -12.61 17.57
CA ALA A 734 18.11 -13.72 16.89
C ALA A 734 17.20 -14.51 17.84
N ARG A 735 17.65 -14.79 19.06
CA ARG A 735 16.83 -15.51 20.05
C ARG A 735 15.63 -14.68 20.51
N THR A 736 15.81 -13.38 20.72
CA THR A 736 14.72 -12.45 21.08
C THR A 736 13.64 -12.43 20.01
N CYS A 737 14.04 -12.44 18.74
CA CYS A 737 13.13 -12.46 17.59
C CYS A 737 12.60 -13.86 17.23
N GLY A 738 13.07 -14.93 17.87
CA GLY A 738 12.69 -16.32 17.55
C GLY A 738 13.20 -16.79 16.18
N VAL A 739 14.37 -16.30 15.74
CA VAL A 739 14.97 -16.60 14.43
C VAL A 739 16.03 -17.69 14.58
N PRO A 740 15.98 -18.78 13.78
CA PRO A 740 17.06 -19.76 13.71
C PRO A 740 18.36 -19.12 13.24
N LEU A 741 19.46 -19.48 13.87
CA LEU A 741 20.78 -18.88 13.62
C LEU A 741 21.80 -19.94 13.22
N THR A 742 22.55 -19.68 12.15
CA THR A 742 23.73 -20.49 11.81
C THR A 742 24.98 -19.63 11.77
N ILE A 743 25.91 -19.88 12.69
CA ILE A 743 27.16 -19.14 12.83
C ILE A 743 28.28 -19.90 12.10
N SER A 744 28.83 -19.28 11.06
CA SER A 744 30.02 -19.72 10.33
C SER A 744 31.25 -19.09 10.97
N LEU A 745 32.18 -19.94 11.41
CA LEU A 745 33.44 -19.53 12.03
C LEU A 745 34.62 -20.23 11.36
N PRO A 746 35.84 -19.64 11.39
CA PRO A 746 37.05 -20.29 10.90
C PRO A 746 37.30 -21.65 11.58
N PRO A 747 37.92 -22.63 10.90
CA PRO A 747 38.19 -23.95 11.47
C PRO A 747 38.99 -23.94 12.78
N ALA A 748 39.78 -22.89 13.02
CA ALA A 748 40.55 -22.71 14.24
C ALA A 748 39.69 -22.33 15.48
N ALA A 749 38.46 -21.83 15.29
CA ALA A 749 37.58 -21.32 16.36
C ALA A 749 36.83 -22.44 17.12
N THR A 750 37.54 -23.54 17.43
CA THR A 750 36.96 -24.75 18.04
C THR A 750 36.31 -24.52 19.41
N GLN A 751 36.67 -23.44 20.11
CA GLN A 751 36.10 -23.05 21.39
C GLN A 751 34.61 -22.69 21.32
N TRP A 752 34.05 -22.49 20.12
CA TRP A 752 32.62 -22.23 19.92
C TRP A 752 31.79 -23.50 19.62
N ALA A 753 32.44 -24.64 19.41
CA ALA A 753 31.76 -25.86 18.95
C ALA A 753 30.65 -26.36 19.91
N TRP A 754 30.76 -26.06 21.21
CA TRP A 754 29.77 -26.45 22.21
C TRP A 754 28.42 -25.69 22.09
N TRP A 755 28.39 -24.54 21.39
CA TRP A 755 27.14 -23.79 21.15
C TRP A 755 26.15 -24.55 20.28
N GLY A 756 26.62 -25.37 19.32
CA GLY A 756 25.77 -26.08 18.36
C GLY A 756 24.85 -27.17 18.94
N SER A 757 24.82 -27.34 20.27
CA SER A 757 24.05 -28.37 20.97
C SER A 757 22.78 -27.83 21.68
N ALA A 758 22.47 -26.54 21.60
CA ALA A 758 21.26 -25.99 22.23
C ALA A 758 20.65 -24.77 21.50
N ASN A 759 19.34 -24.60 21.65
CA ASN A 759 18.59 -23.34 21.44
C ASN A 759 18.48 -22.81 20.00
N ASP A 760 18.35 -23.69 19.00
CA ASP A 760 18.17 -23.30 17.57
C ASP A 760 19.35 -22.51 16.97
N ILE A 761 20.53 -22.59 17.60
CA ILE A 761 21.79 -22.05 17.09
C ILE A 761 22.65 -23.21 16.60
N GLN A 762 23.04 -23.14 15.32
CA GLN A 762 24.00 -24.06 14.72
C GLN A 762 25.36 -23.36 14.56
N VAL A 763 26.45 -24.05 14.90
CA VAL A 763 27.81 -23.58 14.61
C VAL A 763 28.43 -24.46 13.55
N VAL A 764 28.99 -23.85 12.51
CA VAL A 764 29.68 -24.52 11.40
C VAL A 764 31.11 -23.98 11.35
N LEU A 765 32.08 -24.87 11.51
CA LEU A 765 33.49 -24.55 11.37
C LEU A 765 33.90 -24.78 9.91
N GLU A 766 34.13 -23.70 9.17
CA GLU A 766 34.40 -23.74 7.73
C GLU A 766 35.25 -22.55 7.28
N ASP A 767 36.07 -22.77 6.25
CA ASP A 767 36.78 -21.68 5.60
C ASP A 767 35.82 -20.83 4.74
N GLU A 768 36.33 -19.72 4.23
CA GLU A 768 35.53 -18.77 3.44
C GLU A 768 34.97 -19.41 2.16
N ALA A 769 35.76 -20.25 1.47
CA ALA A 769 35.34 -20.90 0.24
C ALA A 769 34.18 -21.87 0.47
N ALA A 770 34.25 -22.67 1.54
CA ALA A 770 33.17 -23.55 1.95
C ALA A 770 31.91 -22.79 2.37
N PHE A 771 32.08 -21.66 3.09
CA PHE A 771 30.96 -20.79 3.45
C PHE A 771 30.24 -20.23 2.21
N ILE A 772 30.99 -19.74 1.22
CA ILE A 772 30.43 -19.23 -0.04
C ILE A 772 29.62 -20.30 -0.77
N GLU A 773 30.13 -21.54 -0.85
CA GLU A 773 29.41 -22.66 -1.47
C GLU A 773 28.13 -23.06 -0.71
N ARG A 774 28.13 -22.88 0.62
CA ARG A 774 26.94 -23.10 1.44
C ARG A 774 25.94 -21.95 1.31
N LEU A 775 26.41 -20.71 1.23
CA LEU A 775 25.59 -19.51 1.05
C LEU A 775 24.78 -19.58 -0.25
N ARG A 776 25.36 -20.09 -1.34
CA ARG A 776 24.66 -20.35 -2.63
C ARG A 776 23.51 -21.36 -2.54
N LYS A 777 23.31 -22.00 -1.41
CA LYS A 777 22.23 -22.96 -1.14
C LYS A 777 21.27 -22.44 -0.07
N ALA A 778 21.41 -21.17 0.32
CA ALA A 778 20.53 -20.54 1.28
C ALA A 778 19.08 -20.54 0.76
N LYS A 779 18.14 -20.59 1.71
CA LYS A 779 16.72 -20.52 1.39
C LYS A 779 16.33 -19.07 1.11
N VAL A 780 15.28 -18.88 0.32
CA VAL A 780 14.65 -17.57 0.10
C VAL A 780 14.36 -16.87 1.44
N ASP A 781 14.52 -15.54 1.48
CA ASP A 781 14.40 -14.68 2.66
C ASP A 781 15.45 -14.92 3.77
N THR A 782 16.49 -15.70 3.51
CA THR A 782 17.64 -15.78 4.42
C THR A 782 18.40 -14.45 4.42
N ARG A 783 18.89 -14.03 5.58
CA ARG A 783 19.77 -12.85 5.71
C ARG A 783 21.16 -13.26 6.19
N LEU A 784 22.19 -12.58 5.71
CA LEU A 784 23.55 -12.70 6.21
C LEU A 784 23.84 -11.50 7.11
N ARG A 785 24.16 -11.75 8.39
CA ARG A 785 24.62 -10.75 9.34
C ARG A 785 26.12 -10.96 9.60
N SER A 786 26.92 -9.91 9.43
CA SER A 786 28.36 -9.97 9.71
C SER A 786 28.77 -8.83 10.64
N PRO A 787 29.58 -9.08 11.70
CA PRO A 787 30.12 -8.01 12.55
C PRO A 787 31.05 -7.05 11.81
N GLN A 788 31.65 -7.52 10.71
CA GLN A 788 32.61 -6.77 9.88
C GLN A 788 32.17 -6.78 8.40
N PRO A 789 32.59 -5.80 7.60
CA PRO A 789 32.43 -5.82 6.15
C PRO A 789 32.92 -7.13 5.52
N VAL A 790 32.11 -7.72 4.65
CA VAL A 790 32.45 -8.99 3.98
C VAL A 790 33.12 -8.74 2.63
N VAL A 791 33.89 -9.72 2.15
CA VAL A 791 34.55 -9.64 0.84
C VAL A 791 33.52 -9.68 -0.31
N ALA A 792 33.87 -9.09 -1.45
CA ALA A 792 33.00 -9.02 -2.62
C ALA A 792 32.50 -10.38 -3.12
N ALA A 793 33.28 -11.45 -2.95
CA ALA A 793 32.87 -12.81 -3.33
C ALA A 793 31.66 -13.32 -2.50
N ILE A 794 31.54 -12.90 -1.24
CA ILE A 794 30.38 -13.21 -0.39
C ILE A 794 29.17 -12.41 -0.86
N HIS A 795 29.33 -11.12 -1.15
CA HIS A 795 28.27 -10.29 -1.74
C HIS A 795 27.74 -10.89 -3.05
N GLN A 796 28.64 -11.30 -3.95
CA GLN A 796 28.27 -11.93 -5.20
C GLN A 796 27.46 -13.22 -4.99
N ALA A 797 27.94 -14.11 -4.12
CA ALA A 797 27.23 -15.36 -3.82
C ALA A 797 25.89 -15.14 -3.12
N ALA A 798 25.77 -14.11 -2.26
CA ALA A 798 24.52 -13.72 -1.64
C ALA A 798 23.52 -13.21 -2.69
N ASN A 799 23.97 -12.36 -3.61
CA ASN A 799 23.16 -11.80 -4.68
C ASN A 799 22.67 -12.87 -5.68
N GLU A 800 23.42 -13.96 -5.90
CA GLU A 800 22.99 -15.09 -6.74
C GLU A 800 21.71 -15.77 -6.22
N VAL A 801 21.45 -15.70 -4.90
CA VAL A 801 20.32 -16.37 -4.23
C VAL A 801 19.43 -15.43 -3.41
N ASP A 802 19.50 -14.12 -3.68
CA ASP A 802 18.67 -13.09 -3.03
C ASP A 802 18.82 -13.02 -1.50
N VAL A 803 20.01 -13.30 -1.00
CA VAL A 803 20.34 -13.12 0.42
C VAL A 803 20.78 -11.68 0.66
N ALA A 804 20.07 -10.97 1.53
CA ALA A 804 20.49 -9.62 1.94
C ALA A 804 21.71 -9.71 2.88
N VAL A 805 22.79 -9.01 2.52
CA VAL A 805 24.01 -8.90 3.34
C VAL A 805 23.92 -7.67 4.23
N ILE A 806 24.15 -7.86 5.53
CA ILE A 806 24.09 -6.85 6.58
C ILE A 806 25.40 -6.90 7.34
N ASP A 807 26.37 -6.16 6.85
CA ASP A 807 27.74 -6.07 7.35
C ASP A 807 28.03 -4.71 8.03
N GLU A 808 26.97 -4.05 8.51
CA GLU A 808 27.03 -2.87 9.37
C GLU A 808 27.45 -3.23 10.82
N PRO A 809 27.97 -2.28 11.61
CA PRO A 809 28.29 -2.52 13.02
C PRO A 809 27.11 -3.12 13.81
N VAL A 810 27.38 -4.05 14.74
CA VAL A 810 26.35 -4.64 15.60
C VAL A 810 26.00 -3.68 16.73
N LEU A 811 24.74 -3.26 16.78
CA LEU A 811 24.28 -2.26 17.75
C LEU A 811 23.75 -2.92 19.01
N SER A 812 24.03 -2.29 20.15
CA SER A 812 23.44 -2.68 21.44
C SER A 812 21.99 -2.19 21.57
N ASN A 813 21.61 -1.17 20.79
CA ASN A 813 20.24 -0.67 20.72
C ASN A 813 19.28 -1.64 20.01
N GLY A 814 18.28 -2.13 20.74
CA GLY A 814 17.28 -3.08 20.22
C GLY A 814 16.31 -2.50 19.20
N ARG A 815 16.02 -1.19 19.26
CA ARG A 815 15.13 -0.52 18.28
C ARG A 815 15.76 -0.48 16.89
N LEU A 816 17.07 -0.57 16.78
CA LEU A 816 17.79 -0.55 15.50
C LEU A 816 18.29 -1.93 15.10
N GLU A 817 18.87 -2.74 15.99
CA GLU A 817 19.45 -4.03 15.61
C GLU A 817 18.38 -5.08 15.24
N LEU A 818 17.26 -5.15 15.98
CA LEU A 818 16.27 -6.21 15.76
C LEU A 818 15.59 -6.17 14.39
N ARG A 819 15.60 -5.02 13.69
CA ARG A 819 15.07 -4.87 12.32
C ARG A 819 15.73 -5.83 11.31
N TYR A 820 16.98 -6.21 11.56
CA TYR A 820 17.74 -7.12 10.70
C TYR A 820 17.30 -8.58 10.80
N TYR A 821 16.49 -8.94 11.81
CA TYR A 821 16.03 -10.31 12.07
C TYR A 821 14.55 -10.48 11.72
N LEU A 822 13.89 -9.41 11.27
CA LEU A 822 12.46 -9.35 11.08
C LEU A 822 12.10 -8.89 9.67
N ARG A 823 10.99 -9.43 9.16
CA ARG A 823 10.32 -9.03 7.94
C ARG A 823 9.04 -8.29 8.31
N GLU A 824 8.85 -7.11 7.77
CA GLU A 824 7.66 -6.31 8.03
C GLU A 824 6.45 -6.88 7.27
N GLN A 825 5.26 -6.78 7.86
CA GLN A 825 4.00 -7.19 7.22
C GLN A 825 2.87 -6.22 7.57
N ALA A 826 2.12 -5.80 6.55
CA ALA A 826 0.89 -5.03 6.72
C ALA A 826 -0.31 -5.93 6.45
N ILE A 827 -1.36 -5.83 7.28
CA ILE A 827 -2.60 -6.59 7.16
C ILE A 827 -3.76 -5.59 7.21
N SER A 828 -4.53 -5.53 6.13
CA SER A 828 -5.74 -4.71 6.07
C SER A 828 -6.98 -5.57 5.98
N TYR A 829 -7.91 -5.40 6.93
CA TYR A 829 -9.10 -6.23 7.08
C TYR A 829 -10.37 -5.37 7.21
N THR A 830 -11.34 -5.62 6.33
CA THR A 830 -12.68 -5.03 6.44
C THR A 830 -13.47 -5.75 7.54
N TYR A 831 -13.76 -5.06 8.66
CA TYR A 831 -14.57 -5.61 9.76
C TYR A 831 -16.02 -5.11 9.78
N HIS A 832 -16.50 -4.51 8.68
CA HIS A 832 -17.91 -4.17 8.51
C HIS A 832 -18.62 -5.10 7.50
N ARG A 833 -19.90 -5.35 7.72
CA ARG A 833 -20.79 -5.99 6.72
C ARG A 833 -21.71 -4.94 6.12
N TYR A 834 -21.35 -4.44 4.94
CA TYR A 834 -22.10 -3.36 4.26
C TYR A 834 -22.35 -2.11 5.14
N GLY A 835 -21.36 -1.69 5.94
CA GLY A 835 -21.49 -0.54 6.83
C GLY A 835 -21.86 -0.90 8.28
N ASN A 836 -22.46 -2.07 8.52
CA ASN A 836 -22.70 -2.56 9.88
C ASN A 836 -21.37 -3.03 10.48
N ILE A 837 -20.89 -2.33 11.50
CA ILE A 837 -19.64 -2.65 12.18
C ILE A 837 -19.80 -3.97 12.94
N ILE A 838 -19.00 -4.98 12.60
CA ILE A 838 -18.95 -6.22 13.36
C ILE A 838 -17.92 -6.00 14.46
N THR A 839 -18.36 -5.87 15.72
CA THR A 839 -17.44 -5.75 16.84
C THR A 839 -16.51 -6.98 16.85
N PRO A 840 -15.18 -6.80 16.77
CA PRO A 840 -14.27 -7.90 17.03
C PRO A 840 -14.55 -8.40 18.46
N PRO A 841 -14.58 -9.72 18.71
CA PRO A 841 -14.83 -10.23 20.06
C PRO A 841 -13.77 -9.62 20.99
N LYS A 842 -14.23 -9.06 22.12
CA LYS A 842 -13.34 -8.58 23.18
C LYS A 842 -12.43 -9.76 23.59
N GLY A 843 -11.16 -9.74 23.21
CA GLY A 843 -10.24 -10.83 23.59
C GLY A 843 -8.92 -10.96 22.83
N GLU A 844 -8.77 -10.40 21.63
CA GLU A 844 -7.49 -10.45 20.91
C GLU A 844 -6.98 -9.03 20.63
N VAL A 845 -6.05 -8.61 21.50
CA VAL A 845 -5.09 -7.50 21.40
C VAL A 845 -5.65 -6.06 21.35
N ARG A 846 -5.54 -5.37 22.49
CA ARG A 846 -5.09 -3.96 22.56
C ARG A 846 -3.71 -3.96 23.18
#